data_AF-A0A2V2RMU0-F1
#
_entry.id   AF-A0A2V2RMU0-F1
#
_cell.length_a   1.000
_cell.length_b   1.000
_cell.length_c   1.000
_cell.angle_alpha   90.00
_cell.angle_beta   90.00
_cell.angle_gamma   90.00
#
_symmetry.space_group_name_H-M   'P 1'
#
loop_
_entity.id
_entity.type
_entity.pdbx_description
1 polymer ?
#
loop_
_entity_poly.entity_id
_entity_poly.type
_entity_poly.pdbx_seq_one_letter_code
_entity_poly.pdbx_strand_id
1 'polypeptide(L)'
;MRIRARNFLPYANLDLQLPDGVTRIKGFNFDDNSEEGCGKSAIPNLICWTLFGEIPKDALIDDVVKEGERGCETELYFPDFSIFRSRAPNDLCIKFADGKIHRGRSATETQKDIVKLLGMNFASFCQSVYFAQNYAKKFVTANQEEKGKIFSDMLDLEQFDRARKIASERIKEMSAQLMSISSNLKIIEDRVRPDREAVQTFEGLIAEFQEQKTTKIRRLLGEIERVEEQARAFAKRFEAQKREKLEAAKAAIAQVAKETADHKAFLERFEPEAARKQISANDQVVAQLKRDLEELVRDREAIAVHLGVVKEQENYARSLEESIERHTQRLAMLETKADRIKERLETLDGRKSEAREALNAVKAQIANPKKSDCPTCGQPWDGNTKHLEKELRAKKTDLSRIEDDLAGIREDQKSLTEEHIKTENSLKQAQADRKALKIEDTTELRALQKGLADKIHKTQEVIGSIEAETEEFKADFQKLKIAQTVVAESEKRSADLRKQLKEAEAMSPDSELARFQSSIDSLGEKIVELDVEQPTQLEEKLAKAREQLKTTEEQVVEYEIKKTVLTQKVAMLEVLKDGYREVKAYTFERTLALLTAATNKYLESFFSQKVKIQFKNEDLKITTTVKIDGKPRSLGLFSGGQFCRVDLAVFLALSDIMLSRKGKLINLLIMDEAFKGLSPTSMKRVLKVLQARKTPTLLIEHNEIFGSAIDQTINVEYRDGTARVI
;
A
#
# COMPACT_ATOMS: atom_id res chain seq x y z
N MET A 1 -75.08 77.10 9.06
CA MET A 1 -74.62 76.55 10.37
C MET A 1 -75.62 76.98 11.42
N ARG A 2 -76.08 76.07 12.30
CA ARG A 2 -76.99 76.41 13.40
C ARG A 2 -76.20 76.60 14.69
N ILE A 3 -76.56 77.61 15.47
CA ILE A 3 -75.96 77.88 16.77
C ILE A 3 -77.06 77.94 17.83
N ARG A 4 -76.80 77.30 18.98
CA ARG A 4 -77.69 77.34 20.14
C ARG A 4 -76.90 77.72 21.38
N ALA A 5 -77.53 78.49 22.27
CA ALA A 5 -77.00 78.74 23.59
C ALA A 5 -78.11 78.99 24.61
N ARG A 6 -77.78 78.71 25.86
CA ARG A 6 -78.56 79.05 27.04
C ARG A 6 -77.64 79.69 28.07
N ASN A 7 -78.09 80.81 28.64
CA ASN A 7 -77.39 81.59 29.67
C ASN A 7 -75.95 81.97 29.28
N PHE A 8 -75.68 82.30 28.01
CA PHE A 8 -74.35 82.64 27.50
C PHE A 8 -74.23 84.14 27.21
N LEU A 9 -73.28 84.81 27.88
CA LEU A 9 -73.13 86.27 27.83
C LEU A 9 -74.51 86.95 28.00
N PRO A 10 -74.97 88.00 27.26
CA PRO A 10 -76.27 88.59 27.56
C PRO A 10 -77.46 87.72 27.15
N TYR A 11 -77.27 86.57 26.49
CA TYR A 11 -78.36 85.76 25.97
C TYR A 11 -78.87 84.74 27.00
N ALA A 12 -80.15 84.84 27.37
CA ALA A 12 -80.82 83.80 28.16
C ALA A 12 -81.09 82.55 27.32
N ASN A 13 -81.60 82.72 26.10
CA ASN A 13 -81.74 81.67 25.10
C ASN A 13 -81.43 82.24 23.71
N LEU A 14 -80.69 81.49 22.90
CA LEU A 14 -80.38 81.82 21.53
C LEU A 14 -80.50 80.56 20.68
N ASP A 15 -81.25 80.62 19.58
CA ASP A 15 -81.31 79.58 18.57
C ASP A 15 -81.33 80.27 17.20
N LEU A 16 -80.20 80.22 16.50
CA LEU A 16 -79.99 80.99 15.28
C LEU A 16 -79.43 80.09 14.17
N GLN A 17 -80.10 80.09 13.03
CA GLN A 17 -79.56 79.54 11.79
C GLN A 17 -78.85 80.66 11.04
N LEU A 18 -77.53 80.51 10.82
CA LEU A 18 -76.79 81.47 10.01
C LEU A 18 -77.19 81.31 8.53
N PRO A 19 -77.61 82.39 7.85
CA PRO A 19 -77.96 82.35 6.43
C PRO A 19 -76.69 82.36 5.55
N ASP A 20 -76.87 82.01 4.28
CA ASP A 20 -75.80 82.06 3.28
C ASP A 20 -75.63 83.49 2.73
N GLY A 21 -74.40 83.84 2.34
CA GLY A 21 -74.06 85.17 1.83
C GLY A 21 -73.55 86.12 2.91
N VAL A 22 -73.62 87.43 2.65
CA VAL A 22 -73.19 88.46 3.62
C VAL A 22 -74.40 88.88 4.46
N THR A 23 -74.30 88.72 5.78
CA THR A 23 -75.36 89.02 6.75
C THR A 23 -74.87 90.06 7.73
N ARG A 24 -75.60 91.18 7.81
CA ARG A 24 -75.30 92.24 8.76
C ARG A 24 -75.94 91.94 10.11
N ILE A 25 -75.20 92.11 11.21
CA ILE A 25 -75.76 92.05 12.57
C ILE A 25 -75.87 93.48 13.09
N LYS A 26 -77.11 93.92 13.35
CA LYS A 26 -77.43 95.21 13.98
C LYS A 26 -77.97 94.97 15.37
N GLY A 27 -77.92 95.99 16.22
CA GLY A 27 -78.58 95.89 17.51
C GLY A 27 -78.58 97.18 18.29
N PHE A 28 -79.55 97.27 19.19
CA PHE A 28 -79.85 98.43 20.01
C PHE A 28 -80.02 98.00 21.47
N ASN A 29 -79.37 98.72 22.37
CA ASN A 29 -79.48 98.58 23.81
C ASN A 29 -80.50 99.61 24.30
N PHE A 30 -81.67 99.12 24.71
CA PHE A 30 -82.77 99.94 25.20
C PHE A 30 -82.59 100.36 26.66
N ASP A 31 -81.74 99.66 27.42
CA ASP A 31 -81.44 100.00 28.82
C ASP A 31 -80.58 101.29 28.87
N ASP A 32 -79.60 101.41 27.96
CA ASP A 32 -78.69 102.57 27.89
C ASP A 32 -78.96 103.52 26.70
N ASN A 33 -80.03 103.28 25.93
CA ASN A 33 -80.37 104.01 24.70
C ASN A 33 -79.16 104.19 23.75
N SER A 34 -78.41 103.13 23.52
CA SER A 34 -77.19 103.13 22.70
C SER A 34 -77.16 101.95 21.74
N GLU A 35 -76.40 102.06 20.65
CA GLU A 35 -76.17 100.89 19.78
C GLU A 35 -75.10 99.95 20.35
N GLU A 36 -74.34 100.39 21.35
CA GLU A 36 -73.26 99.63 21.97
C GLU A 36 -73.79 98.73 23.10
N GLY A 37 -73.02 97.73 23.50
CA GLY A 37 -73.36 96.86 24.65
C GLY A 37 -74.52 95.87 24.45
N CYS A 38 -75.27 95.90 23.35
CA CYS A 38 -76.45 95.04 23.14
C CYS A 38 -76.17 93.54 22.87
N GLY A 39 -74.92 93.08 22.90
CA GLY A 39 -74.60 91.65 22.74
C GLY A 39 -74.35 91.16 21.30
N LYS A 40 -74.08 92.04 20.33
CA LYS A 40 -73.73 91.63 18.95
C LYS A 40 -72.50 90.72 18.89
N SER A 41 -71.38 91.14 19.48
CA SER A 41 -70.14 90.35 19.52
C SER A 41 -70.26 89.08 20.37
N ALA A 42 -71.33 88.92 21.17
CA ALA A 42 -71.55 87.68 21.90
C ALA A 42 -71.94 86.50 20.98
N ILE A 43 -72.54 86.76 19.80
CA ILE A 43 -72.84 85.73 18.79
C ILE A 43 -71.56 85.06 18.23
N PRO A 44 -70.57 85.80 17.69
CA PRO A 44 -69.33 85.16 17.25
C PRO A 44 -68.47 84.64 18.40
N ASN A 45 -68.54 85.25 19.59
CA ASN A 45 -67.87 84.73 20.78
C ASN A 45 -68.44 83.37 21.22
N LEU A 46 -69.75 83.14 21.07
CA LEU A 46 -70.38 81.83 21.30
C LEU A 46 -69.79 80.77 20.39
N ILE A 47 -69.65 81.08 19.09
CA ILE A 47 -69.05 80.15 18.13
C ILE A 47 -67.63 79.81 18.58
N CYS A 48 -66.84 80.83 18.90
CA CYS A 48 -65.46 80.67 19.31
C CYS A 48 -65.32 79.84 20.60
N TRP A 49 -66.12 80.16 21.63
CA TRP A 49 -66.10 79.47 22.91
C TRP A 49 -66.57 78.02 22.78
N THR A 50 -67.61 77.74 21.98
CA THR A 50 -68.08 76.38 21.80
C THR A 50 -66.99 75.49 21.20
N LEU A 51 -66.30 75.98 20.15
CA LEU A 51 -65.26 75.24 19.44
C LEU A 51 -63.98 75.08 20.27
N PHE A 52 -63.53 76.14 20.94
CA PHE A 52 -62.18 76.20 21.52
C PHE A 52 -62.15 76.38 23.05
N GLY A 53 -63.25 76.79 23.66
CA GLY A 53 -63.30 77.16 25.08
C GLY A 53 -62.70 78.55 25.37
N GLU A 54 -62.36 79.30 24.32
CA GLU A 54 -61.69 80.60 24.39
C GLU A 54 -62.47 81.63 23.54
N ILE A 55 -62.45 82.89 23.97
CA ILE A 55 -62.98 84.03 23.21
C ILE A 55 -61.84 85.02 22.93
N PRO A 56 -61.89 85.81 21.83
CA PRO A 56 -60.83 86.75 21.47
C PRO A 56 -60.91 88.06 22.28
N LYS A 57 -61.14 87.96 23.58
CA LYS A 57 -61.16 89.04 24.57
C LYS A 57 -60.44 88.55 25.83
N ASP A 58 -59.80 89.44 26.57
CA ASP A 58 -59.22 89.14 27.86
C ASP A 58 -60.35 89.00 28.90
N ALA A 59 -60.96 87.81 28.96
CA ALA A 59 -62.05 87.47 29.86
C ALA A 59 -61.71 86.20 30.63
N LEU A 60 -62.15 86.10 31.89
CA LEU A 60 -62.06 84.88 32.66
C LEU A 60 -63.02 83.82 32.11
N ILE A 61 -62.72 82.55 32.37
CA ILE A 61 -63.52 81.42 31.85
C ILE A 61 -64.98 81.48 32.35
N ASP A 62 -65.22 82.07 33.53
CA ASP A 62 -66.56 82.21 34.11
C ASP A 62 -67.33 83.42 33.57
N ASP A 63 -66.66 84.39 32.95
CA ASP A 63 -67.29 85.60 32.39
C ASP A 63 -68.20 85.31 31.19
N VAL A 64 -68.17 84.07 30.68
CA VAL A 64 -69.06 83.61 29.60
C VAL A 64 -70.46 83.27 30.07
N VAL A 65 -70.66 83.10 31.38
CA VAL A 65 -71.97 82.82 31.98
C VAL A 65 -72.75 84.13 32.09
N LYS A 66 -74.03 84.11 31.70
CA LYS A 66 -74.92 85.27 31.85
C LYS A 66 -74.95 85.72 33.31
N GLU A 67 -74.89 87.03 33.53
CA GLU A 67 -75.03 87.61 34.86
C GLU A 67 -76.33 87.17 35.55
N GLY A 68 -76.22 86.72 36.81
CA GLY A 68 -77.31 86.16 37.62
C GLY A 68 -77.52 84.65 37.48
N GLU A 69 -76.89 84.00 36.49
CA GLU A 69 -77.03 82.57 36.25
C GLU A 69 -75.87 81.76 36.86
N ARG A 70 -76.10 80.47 37.10
CA ARG A 70 -75.10 79.57 37.74
C ARG A 70 -74.25 78.78 36.75
N GLY A 71 -74.60 78.81 35.46
CA GLY A 71 -73.94 78.05 34.40
C GLY A 71 -74.54 78.34 33.03
N CYS A 72 -73.86 77.86 31.99
CA CYS A 72 -74.25 78.07 30.60
C CYS A 72 -73.99 76.83 29.74
N GLU A 73 -74.68 76.74 28.61
CA GLU A 73 -74.48 75.68 27.62
C GLU A 73 -74.58 76.25 26.21
N THR A 74 -73.76 75.71 25.30
CA THR A 74 -73.73 76.10 23.90
C THR A 74 -73.59 74.87 23.01
N GLU A 75 -74.17 74.95 21.82
CA GLU A 75 -74.08 73.89 20.82
C GLU A 75 -73.98 74.46 19.40
N LEU A 76 -73.02 73.95 18.63
CA LEU A 76 -72.84 74.28 17.22
C LEU A 76 -73.12 73.05 16.36
N TYR A 77 -73.95 73.20 15.34
CA TYR A 77 -74.35 72.11 14.46
C TYR A 77 -73.67 72.23 13.09
N PHE A 78 -72.97 71.16 12.72
CA PHE A 78 -72.39 70.89 11.42
C PHE A 78 -73.25 69.84 10.68
N PRO A 79 -73.03 69.59 9.37
CA PRO A 79 -73.80 68.60 8.62
C PRO A 79 -73.82 67.20 9.24
N ASP A 80 -72.67 66.73 9.75
CA ASP A 80 -72.50 65.33 10.21
C ASP A 80 -72.35 65.20 11.74
N PHE A 81 -72.21 66.30 12.48
CA PHE A 81 -72.02 66.30 13.93
C PHE A 81 -72.37 67.64 14.58
N SER A 82 -72.53 67.68 15.90
CA SER A 82 -72.54 68.90 16.70
C SER A 82 -71.44 68.90 17.76
N ILE A 83 -71.00 70.09 18.16
CA ILE A 83 -70.09 70.28 19.30
C ILE A 83 -70.89 70.95 20.40
N PHE A 84 -70.92 70.29 21.57
CA PHE A 84 -71.59 70.79 22.77
C PHE A 84 -70.56 71.15 23.83
N ARG A 85 -70.74 72.29 24.49
CA ARG A 85 -69.93 72.74 25.62
C ARG A 85 -70.82 73.35 26.71
N SER A 86 -70.53 73.04 27.97
CA SER A 86 -71.18 73.69 29.11
C SER A 86 -70.17 74.14 30.16
N ARG A 87 -70.58 75.14 30.95
CA ARG A 87 -69.87 75.64 32.14
C ARG A 87 -70.79 75.51 33.34
N ALA A 88 -70.28 74.95 34.43
CA ALA A 88 -71.00 74.74 35.68
C ALA A 88 -72.40 74.06 35.50
N PRO A 89 -72.44 72.76 35.14
CA PRO A 89 -71.33 71.80 35.12
C PRO A 89 -70.48 71.87 33.84
N ASN A 90 -69.21 71.48 33.94
CA ASN A 90 -68.28 71.48 32.81
C ASN A 90 -68.45 70.18 32.00
N ASP A 91 -68.87 70.30 30.73
CA ASP A 91 -68.91 69.19 29.78
C ASP A 91 -68.44 69.67 28.39
N LEU A 92 -67.84 68.75 27.65
CA LEU A 92 -67.37 68.96 26.28
C LEU A 92 -67.51 67.64 25.53
N CYS A 93 -68.28 67.63 24.45
CA CYS A 93 -68.45 66.43 23.64
C CYS A 93 -68.78 66.74 22.17
N ILE A 94 -68.53 65.75 21.32
CA ILE A 94 -68.94 65.72 19.91
C ILE A 94 -70.12 64.76 19.80
N LYS A 95 -71.25 65.21 19.25
CA LYS A 95 -72.41 64.35 18.98
C LYS A 95 -72.50 64.10 17.48
N PHE A 96 -72.33 62.86 17.04
CA PHE A 96 -72.41 62.49 15.62
C PHE A 96 -73.87 62.30 15.19
N ALA A 97 -74.13 62.46 13.89
CA ALA A 97 -75.46 62.28 13.31
C ALA A 97 -76.03 60.86 13.50
N ASP A 98 -75.17 59.85 13.73
CA ASP A 98 -75.56 58.47 14.05
C ASP A 98 -75.98 58.27 15.52
N GLY A 99 -76.01 59.34 16.32
CA GLY A 99 -76.39 59.32 17.73
C GLY A 99 -75.25 59.00 18.69
N LYS A 100 -74.03 58.70 18.20
CA LYS A 100 -72.87 58.45 19.07
C LYS A 100 -72.36 59.76 19.66
N ILE A 101 -72.01 59.72 20.95
CA ILE A 101 -71.35 60.83 21.65
C ILE A 101 -69.91 60.46 21.93
N HIS A 102 -68.98 61.29 21.46
CA HIS A 102 -67.54 61.12 21.70
C HIS A 102 -67.04 62.05 22.80
N ARG A 103 -66.38 61.45 23.78
CA ARG A 103 -65.61 62.10 24.85
C ARG A 103 -64.26 61.39 24.97
N GLY A 104 -63.17 62.15 24.94
CA GLY A 104 -61.85 61.63 25.29
C GLY A 104 -61.74 61.30 26.78
N ARG A 105 -60.58 60.82 27.23
CA ARG A 105 -60.31 60.52 28.66
C ARG A 105 -60.34 61.77 29.54
N SER A 106 -60.22 62.96 28.95
CA SER A 106 -60.36 64.25 29.62
C SER A 106 -60.93 65.30 28.66
N ALA A 107 -61.37 66.44 29.21
CA ALA A 107 -61.78 67.60 28.41
C ALA A 107 -60.64 68.07 27.47
N THR A 108 -59.39 67.99 27.92
CA THR A 108 -58.21 68.34 27.11
C THR A 108 -58.02 67.38 25.92
N GLU A 109 -58.23 66.08 26.11
CA GLU A 109 -58.16 65.11 25.00
C GLU A 109 -59.33 65.34 24.03
N THR A 110 -60.54 65.56 24.54
CA THR A 110 -61.70 65.89 23.72
C THR A 110 -61.48 67.19 22.92
N GLN A 111 -60.85 68.21 23.52
CA GLN A 111 -60.48 69.44 22.82
C GLN A 111 -59.49 69.18 21.68
N LYS A 112 -58.49 68.30 21.89
CA LYS A 112 -57.55 67.91 20.83
C LYS A 112 -58.27 67.19 19.68
N ASP A 113 -59.23 66.32 20.01
CA ASP A 113 -60.04 65.63 19.00
C ASP A 113 -60.90 66.61 18.21
N ILE A 114 -61.49 67.61 18.88
CA ILE A 114 -62.24 68.70 18.22
C ILE A 114 -61.32 69.50 17.29
N VAL A 115 -60.14 69.95 17.76
CA VAL A 115 -59.19 70.71 16.93
C VAL A 115 -58.73 69.89 15.71
N LYS A 116 -58.47 68.60 15.90
CA LYS A 116 -58.10 67.68 14.82
C LYS A 116 -59.25 67.47 13.83
N LEU A 117 -60.48 67.35 14.31
CA LEU A 117 -61.67 67.25 13.48
C LEU A 117 -61.86 68.52 12.63
N LEU A 118 -61.79 69.70 13.27
CA LEU A 118 -61.94 71.00 12.61
C LEU A 118 -60.79 71.35 11.66
N GLY A 119 -59.60 70.81 11.89
CA GLY A 119 -58.38 71.10 11.12
C GLY A 119 -57.78 72.49 11.39
N MET A 120 -58.20 73.16 12.46
CA MET A 120 -57.69 74.48 12.88
C MET A 120 -57.82 74.65 14.40
N ASN A 121 -56.87 75.38 14.99
CA ASN A 121 -56.90 75.77 16.40
C ASN A 121 -57.50 77.19 16.57
N PHE A 122 -57.67 77.63 17.82
CA PHE A 122 -58.21 78.95 18.16
C PHE A 122 -57.45 80.11 17.48
N ALA A 123 -56.11 80.05 17.50
CA ALA A 123 -55.28 81.09 16.88
C ALA A 123 -55.51 81.13 15.37
N SER A 124 -55.49 79.99 14.67
CA SER A 124 -55.76 79.94 13.23
C SER A 124 -57.18 80.42 12.89
N PHE A 125 -58.17 80.11 13.74
CA PHE A 125 -59.55 80.60 13.58
C PHE A 125 -59.61 82.14 13.66
N CYS A 126 -58.94 82.76 14.63
CA CYS A 126 -58.88 84.22 14.76
C CYS A 126 -58.04 84.92 13.66
N GLN A 127 -57.29 84.18 12.84
CA GLN A 127 -56.48 84.72 11.73
C GLN A 127 -57.11 84.52 10.35
N SER A 128 -58.17 83.72 10.25
CA SER A 128 -58.72 83.30 8.95
C SER A 128 -60.24 83.19 8.88
N VAL A 129 -60.92 83.10 10.03
CA VAL A 129 -62.37 83.00 10.12
C VAL A 129 -62.95 84.19 10.88
N TYR A 130 -62.44 84.50 12.08
CA TYR A 130 -62.96 85.58 12.91
C TYR A 130 -62.00 86.76 13.02
N PHE A 131 -62.31 87.85 12.31
CA PHE A 131 -61.65 89.13 12.47
C PHE A 131 -62.26 89.86 13.67
N ALA A 132 -61.77 89.53 14.86
CA ALA A 132 -62.27 90.08 16.12
C ALA A 132 -61.71 91.49 16.40
N GLN A 133 -62.55 92.32 17.02
CA GLN A 133 -62.14 93.62 17.55
C GLN A 133 -61.12 93.43 18.68
N ASN A 134 -60.02 94.19 18.66
CA ASN A 134 -58.97 94.18 19.70
C ASN A 134 -58.23 92.84 19.93
N TYR A 135 -58.27 91.89 18.99
CA TYR A 135 -57.42 90.69 19.09
C TYR A 135 -55.94 91.07 18.96
N ALA A 136 -55.16 90.91 20.04
CA ALA A 136 -53.79 91.41 20.13
C ALA A 136 -52.78 90.70 19.21
N LYS A 137 -53.05 89.44 18.85
CA LYS A 137 -52.08 88.55 18.17
C LYS A 137 -52.22 88.58 16.65
N LYS A 138 -52.36 89.72 15.97
CA LYS A 138 -52.59 89.73 14.50
C LYS A 138 -51.36 89.29 13.69
N PHE A 139 -51.58 88.56 12.59
CA PHE A 139 -50.49 88.08 11.73
C PHE A 139 -49.59 89.22 11.21
N VAL A 140 -50.16 90.37 10.81
CA VAL A 140 -49.38 91.46 10.22
C VAL A 140 -48.43 92.12 11.24
N THR A 141 -48.87 92.24 12.50
CA THR A 141 -48.11 92.91 13.59
C THR A 141 -47.18 91.96 14.34
N ALA A 142 -47.40 90.66 14.26
CA ALA A 142 -46.54 89.65 14.87
C ALA A 142 -45.07 89.77 14.39
N ASN A 143 -44.13 89.38 15.26
CA ASN A 143 -42.71 89.33 14.90
C ASN A 143 -42.43 88.16 13.93
N GLN A 144 -41.17 88.03 13.47
CA GLN A 144 -40.82 87.09 12.39
C GLN A 144 -41.00 85.63 12.81
N GLU A 145 -40.64 85.30 14.06
CA GLU A 145 -40.82 83.99 14.67
C GLU A 145 -42.29 83.65 14.88
N GLU A 146 -43.07 84.59 15.42
CA GLU A 146 -44.51 84.44 15.66
C GLU A 146 -45.29 84.25 14.37
N LYS A 147 -44.98 85.02 13.32
CA LYS A 147 -45.58 84.82 11.98
C LYS A 147 -45.29 83.42 11.46
N GLY A 148 -44.04 82.98 11.59
CA GLY A 148 -43.60 81.64 11.24
C GLY A 148 -44.39 80.54 11.95
N LYS A 149 -44.59 80.72 13.27
CA LYS A 149 -45.37 79.82 14.10
C LYS A 149 -46.85 79.81 13.70
N ILE A 150 -47.48 80.98 13.61
CA ILE A 150 -48.90 81.11 13.22
C ILE A 150 -49.13 80.44 11.86
N PHE A 151 -48.23 80.66 10.90
CA PHE A 151 -48.32 80.07 9.57
C PHE A 151 -48.10 78.54 9.58
N SER A 152 -47.14 78.04 10.36
CA SER A 152 -46.88 76.60 10.51
C SER A 152 -48.04 75.87 11.17
N ASP A 153 -48.60 76.44 12.23
CA ASP A 153 -49.75 75.92 12.98
C ASP A 153 -50.99 75.87 12.08
N MET A 154 -51.21 76.93 11.31
CA MET A 154 -52.30 77.02 10.33
C MET A 154 -52.21 75.92 9.26
N LEU A 155 -51.01 75.52 8.87
CA LEU A 155 -50.77 74.48 7.88
C LEU A 155 -50.68 73.06 8.47
N ASP A 156 -50.76 72.91 9.80
CA ASP A 156 -50.54 71.66 10.54
C ASP A 156 -49.23 70.96 10.14
N LEU A 157 -48.15 71.74 10.00
CA LEU A 157 -46.84 71.18 9.61
C LEU A 157 -46.19 70.32 10.70
N GLU A 158 -46.67 70.40 11.94
CA GLU A 158 -46.22 69.57 13.05
C GLU A 158 -46.40 68.07 12.79
N GLN A 159 -47.36 67.69 11.93
CA GLN A 159 -47.55 66.29 11.55
C GLN A 159 -46.30 65.66 10.92
N PHE A 160 -45.52 66.46 10.17
CA PHE A 160 -44.28 66.01 9.56
C PHE A 160 -43.17 65.86 10.60
N ASP A 161 -43.13 66.71 11.63
CA ASP A 161 -42.19 66.55 12.75
C ASP A 161 -42.51 65.28 13.56
N ARG A 162 -43.80 65.00 13.81
CA ARG A 162 -44.25 63.75 14.44
C ARG A 162 -43.85 62.53 13.62
N ALA A 163 -44.12 62.54 12.31
CA ALA A 163 -43.76 61.44 11.41
C ALA A 163 -42.24 61.23 11.35
N ARG A 164 -41.46 62.31 11.29
CA ARG A 164 -39.99 62.28 11.34
C ARG A 164 -39.48 61.70 12.66
N LYS A 165 -40.09 62.07 13.80
CA LYS A 165 -39.73 61.53 15.11
C LYS A 165 -40.00 60.02 15.17
N ILE A 166 -41.16 59.57 14.71
CA ILE A 166 -41.50 58.14 14.63
C ILE A 166 -40.50 57.38 13.75
N ALA A 167 -40.16 57.93 12.58
CA ALA A 167 -39.15 57.33 11.70
C ALA A 167 -37.78 57.25 12.41
N SER A 168 -37.36 58.31 13.10
CA SER A 168 -36.11 58.34 13.86
C SER A 168 -36.07 57.34 15.02
N GLU A 169 -37.18 57.15 15.73
CA GLU A 169 -37.29 56.17 16.82
C GLU A 169 -37.20 54.74 16.27
N ARG A 170 -37.90 54.45 15.17
CA ARG A 170 -37.84 53.16 14.48
C ARG A 170 -36.44 52.86 13.91
N ILE A 171 -35.74 53.86 13.39
CA ILE A 171 -34.34 53.70 12.95
C ILE A 171 -33.47 53.27 14.13
N LYS A 172 -33.58 53.94 15.29
CA LYS A 172 -32.80 53.57 16.48
C LYS A 172 -33.08 52.14 16.92
N GLU A 173 -34.34 51.74 16.97
CA GLU A 173 -34.76 50.38 17.33
C GLU A 173 -34.21 49.34 16.34
N MET A 174 -34.43 49.53 15.04
CA MET A 174 -33.99 48.58 14.02
C MET A 174 -32.46 48.53 13.89
N SER A 175 -31.76 49.65 14.06
CA SER A 175 -30.29 49.67 14.08
C SER A 175 -29.73 48.93 15.30
N ALA A 176 -30.38 49.00 16.46
CA ALA A 176 -29.99 48.20 17.63
C ALA A 176 -30.21 46.70 17.38
N GLN A 177 -31.33 46.32 16.75
CA GLN A 177 -31.59 44.94 16.34
C GLN A 177 -30.55 44.46 15.30
N LEU A 178 -30.21 45.29 14.32
CA LEU A 178 -29.20 45.01 13.31
C LEU A 178 -27.83 44.81 13.95
N MET A 179 -27.45 45.64 14.93
CA MET A 179 -26.20 45.48 15.67
C MET A 179 -26.18 44.13 16.41
N SER A 180 -27.25 43.78 17.13
CA SER A 180 -27.38 42.48 17.80
C SER A 180 -27.29 41.31 16.83
N ILE A 181 -27.99 41.36 15.70
CA ILE A 181 -27.94 40.32 14.65
C ILE A 181 -26.55 40.23 14.04
N SER A 182 -25.87 41.35 13.80
CA SER A 182 -24.52 41.36 13.26
C SER A 182 -23.50 40.75 14.23
N SER A 183 -23.63 41.00 15.53
CA SER A 183 -22.78 40.38 16.55
C SER A 183 -23.05 38.88 16.65
N ASN A 184 -24.31 38.47 16.64
CA ASN A 184 -24.69 37.06 16.67
C ASN A 184 -24.22 36.32 15.42
N LEU A 185 -24.39 36.93 14.24
CA LEU A 185 -23.90 36.38 12.97
C LEU A 185 -22.40 36.14 13.05
N LYS A 186 -21.62 37.11 13.53
CA LYS A 186 -20.17 36.95 13.70
C LYS A 186 -19.80 35.80 14.63
N ILE A 187 -20.52 35.65 15.75
CA ILE A 187 -20.30 34.52 16.68
C ILE A 187 -20.57 33.17 16.00
N ILE A 188 -21.59 33.09 15.14
CA ILE A 188 -21.94 31.87 14.42
C ILE A 188 -20.92 31.61 13.29
N GLU A 189 -20.53 32.64 12.54
CA GLU A 189 -19.47 32.56 11.50
C GLU A 189 -18.15 32.06 12.10
N ASP A 190 -17.76 32.57 13.27
CA ASP A 190 -16.56 32.14 14.00
C ASP A 190 -16.64 30.66 14.44
N ARG A 191 -17.84 30.06 14.54
CA ARG A 191 -18.03 28.62 14.82
C ARG A 191 -17.96 27.72 13.60
N VAL A 192 -18.18 28.25 12.38
CA VAL A 192 -18.11 27.45 11.15
C VAL A 192 -16.72 26.84 10.97
N ARG A 193 -15.67 27.60 11.25
CA ARG A 193 -14.29 27.14 11.12
C ARG A 193 -13.98 25.93 12.01
N PRO A 194 -14.16 25.97 13.35
CA PRO A 194 -13.89 24.81 14.20
C PRO A 194 -14.81 23.61 13.89
N ASP A 195 -16.08 23.84 13.54
CA ASP A 195 -16.97 22.74 13.12
C ASP A 195 -16.45 22.04 11.85
N ARG A 196 -15.92 22.82 10.88
CA ARG A 196 -15.30 22.30 9.65
C ARG A 196 -14.00 21.56 9.91
N GLU A 197 -13.14 22.10 10.78
CA GLU A 197 -11.90 21.45 11.20
C GLU A 197 -12.18 20.12 11.92
N ALA A 198 -13.25 20.04 12.73
CA ALA A 198 -13.68 18.81 13.37
C ALA A 198 -14.10 17.73 12.36
N VAL A 199 -14.88 18.09 11.34
CA VAL A 199 -15.24 17.17 10.24
C VAL A 199 -13.99 16.65 9.53
N GLN A 200 -13.07 17.53 9.15
CA GLN A 200 -11.81 17.14 8.49
C GLN A 200 -10.95 16.23 9.37
N THR A 201 -10.91 16.49 10.68
CA THR A 201 -10.16 15.67 11.64
C THR A 201 -10.72 14.25 11.69
N PHE A 202 -12.04 14.09 11.81
CA PHE A 202 -12.63 12.76 11.86
C PHE A 202 -12.54 12.02 10.52
N GLU A 203 -12.65 12.71 9.39
CA GLU A 203 -12.39 12.13 8.05
C GLU A 203 -10.95 11.62 7.95
N GLY A 204 -9.98 12.39 8.43
CA GLY A 204 -8.56 11.99 8.48
C GLY A 204 -8.34 10.76 9.36
N LEU A 205 -8.92 10.71 10.56
CA LEU A 205 -8.80 9.56 11.47
C LEU A 205 -9.43 8.28 10.89
N ILE A 206 -10.56 8.39 10.20
CA ILE A 206 -11.20 7.24 9.52
C ILE A 206 -10.32 6.75 8.37
N ALA A 207 -9.75 7.66 7.58
CA ALA A 207 -8.83 7.30 6.51
C ALA A 207 -7.57 6.60 7.05
N GLU A 208 -6.99 7.13 8.13
CA GLU A 208 -5.83 6.51 8.79
C GLU A 208 -6.17 5.12 9.34
N PHE A 209 -7.34 4.96 9.96
CA PHE A 209 -7.82 3.64 10.41
C PHE A 209 -7.91 2.65 9.24
N GLN A 210 -8.50 3.06 8.11
CA GLN A 210 -8.62 2.21 6.92
C GLN A 210 -7.26 1.85 6.33
N GLU A 211 -6.31 2.79 6.30
CA GLU A 211 -4.95 2.56 5.83
C GLU A 211 -4.19 1.58 6.74
N GLN A 212 -4.27 1.77 8.06
CA GLN A 212 -3.66 0.88 9.04
C GLN A 212 -4.23 -0.54 8.96
N LYS A 213 -5.56 -0.67 8.84
CA LYS A 213 -6.25 -1.94 8.64
C LYS A 213 -5.78 -2.64 7.36
N THR A 214 -5.77 -1.92 6.23
CA THR A 214 -5.32 -2.44 4.94
C THR A 214 -3.86 -2.90 4.99
N THR A 215 -3.00 -2.14 5.69
CA THR A 215 -1.59 -2.48 5.87
C THR A 215 -1.41 -3.75 6.72
N LYS A 216 -2.17 -3.89 7.81
CA LYS A 216 -2.17 -5.12 8.64
C LYS A 216 -2.64 -6.34 7.84
N ILE A 217 -3.74 -6.22 7.09
CA ILE A 217 -4.25 -7.30 6.22
C ILE A 217 -3.20 -7.70 5.18
N ARG A 218 -2.58 -6.72 4.49
CA ARG A 218 -1.51 -6.99 3.52
C ARG A 218 -0.33 -7.74 4.16
N ARG A 219 0.06 -7.39 5.39
CA ARG A 219 1.12 -8.09 6.12
C ARG A 219 0.73 -9.55 6.40
N LEU A 220 -0.48 -9.79 6.90
CA LEU A 220 -0.96 -11.15 7.19
C LEU A 220 -1.06 -11.99 5.92
N LEU A 221 -1.53 -11.42 4.79
CA LEU A 221 -1.52 -12.10 3.49
C LEU A 221 -0.11 -12.50 3.06
N GLY A 222 0.88 -11.62 3.25
CA GLY A 222 2.28 -11.96 2.99
C GLY A 222 2.85 -13.02 3.95
N GLU A 223 2.37 -13.09 5.20
CA GLU A 223 2.71 -14.17 6.13
C GLU A 223 2.09 -15.52 5.68
N ILE A 224 0.83 -15.52 5.22
CA ILE A 224 0.18 -16.71 4.63
C ILE A 224 0.96 -17.20 3.41
N GLU A 225 1.30 -16.31 2.48
CA GLU A 225 2.04 -16.68 1.26
C GLU A 225 3.39 -17.34 1.59
N ARG A 226 4.11 -16.84 2.61
CA ARG A 226 5.34 -17.46 3.11
C ARG A 226 5.11 -18.84 3.71
N VAL A 227 4.04 -19.03 4.48
CA VAL A 227 3.70 -20.34 5.07
C VAL A 227 3.32 -21.33 3.96
N GLU A 228 2.56 -20.90 2.96
CA GLU A 228 2.26 -21.72 1.79
C GLU A 228 3.51 -22.09 0.99
N GLU A 229 4.46 -21.17 0.82
CA GLU A 229 5.73 -21.44 0.16
C GLU A 229 6.57 -22.44 0.96
N GLN A 230 6.60 -22.31 2.29
CA GLN A 230 7.25 -23.28 3.19
C GLN A 230 6.61 -24.67 3.09
N ALA A 231 5.27 -24.74 3.08
CA ALA A 231 4.54 -26.00 2.93
C ALA A 231 4.83 -26.66 1.57
N ARG A 232 4.83 -25.88 0.49
CA ARG A 232 5.21 -26.34 -0.87
C ARG A 232 6.66 -26.84 -0.92
N ALA A 233 7.59 -26.09 -0.34
CA ALA A 233 9.00 -26.48 -0.28
C ALA A 233 9.21 -27.75 0.55
N PHE A 234 8.51 -27.87 1.68
CA PHE A 234 8.51 -29.06 2.52
C PHE A 234 7.98 -30.28 1.76
N ALA A 235 6.81 -30.18 1.14
CA ALA A 235 6.23 -31.26 0.34
C ALA A 235 7.17 -31.73 -0.77
N LYS A 236 7.79 -30.79 -1.51
CA LYS A 236 8.76 -31.11 -2.56
C LYS A 236 10.01 -31.83 -2.01
N ARG A 237 10.55 -31.37 -0.87
CA ARG A 237 11.70 -32.02 -0.22
C ARG A 237 11.34 -33.41 0.31
N PHE A 238 10.17 -33.55 0.91
CA PHE A 238 9.66 -34.82 1.42
C PHE A 238 9.52 -35.85 0.30
N GLU A 239 8.88 -35.47 -0.81
CA GLU A 239 8.75 -36.34 -2.00
C GLU A 239 10.10 -36.73 -2.59
N ALA A 240 11.03 -35.78 -2.70
CA ALA A 240 12.39 -36.07 -3.17
C ALA A 240 13.11 -37.08 -2.24
N GLN A 241 13.03 -36.88 -0.92
CA GLN A 241 13.65 -37.76 0.07
C GLN A 241 12.99 -39.15 0.10
N LYS A 242 11.66 -39.22 0.00
CA LYS A 242 10.91 -40.48 -0.09
C LYS A 242 11.32 -41.25 -1.35
N ARG A 243 11.39 -40.56 -2.49
CA ARG A 243 11.82 -41.15 -3.77
C ARG A 243 13.26 -41.64 -3.70
N GLU A 244 14.18 -40.85 -3.17
CA GLU A 244 15.59 -41.24 -3.00
C GLU A 244 15.72 -42.52 -2.15
N LYS A 245 15.05 -42.57 -0.99
CA LYS A 245 15.05 -43.76 -0.13
C LYS A 245 14.43 -44.99 -0.81
N LEU A 246 13.33 -44.81 -1.54
CA LEU A 246 12.69 -45.90 -2.29
C LEU A 246 13.60 -46.45 -3.40
N GLU A 247 14.21 -45.57 -4.19
CA GLU A 247 15.12 -45.97 -5.27
C GLU A 247 16.39 -46.63 -4.71
N ALA A 248 16.98 -46.09 -3.63
CA ALA A 248 18.13 -46.70 -2.96
C ALA A 248 17.80 -48.10 -2.41
N ALA A 249 16.65 -48.26 -1.75
CA ALA A 249 16.21 -49.55 -1.23
C ALA A 249 15.92 -50.55 -2.36
N LYS A 250 15.26 -50.13 -3.44
CA LYS A 250 15.00 -50.98 -4.63
C LYS A 250 16.30 -51.41 -5.31
N ALA A 251 17.24 -50.48 -5.51
CA ALA A 251 18.52 -50.76 -6.13
C ALA A 251 19.35 -51.74 -5.28
N ALA A 252 19.40 -51.55 -3.96
CA ALA A 252 20.09 -52.46 -3.05
C ALA A 252 19.45 -53.87 -3.05
N ILE A 253 18.12 -53.98 -3.07
CA ILE A 253 17.42 -55.27 -3.21
C ILE A 253 17.76 -55.94 -4.54
N ALA A 254 17.76 -55.19 -5.65
CA ALA A 254 18.06 -55.73 -6.97
C ALA A 254 19.52 -56.22 -7.07
N GLN A 255 20.47 -55.49 -6.49
CA GLN A 255 21.88 -55.89 -6.45
C GLN A 255 22.08 -57.18 -5.65
N VAL A 256 21.52 -57.25 -4.44
CA VAL A 256 21.60 -58.47 -3.62
C VAL A 256 20.93 -59.64 -4.34
N ALA A 257 19.78 -59.44 -4.98
CA ALA A 257 19.11 -60.50 -5.74
C ALA A 257 19.98 -61.04 -6.90
N LYS A 258 20.72 -60.17 -7.60
CA LYS A 258 21.65 -60.58 -8.67
C LYS A 258 22.82 -61.40 -8.13
N GLU A 259 23.49 -60.90 -7.08
CA GLU A 259 24.61 -61.59 -6.42
C GLU A 259 24.18 -62.97 -5.87
N THR A 260 22.95 -63.07 -5.33
CA THR A 260 22.40 -64.34 -4.82
C THR A 260 22.09 -65.33 -5.95
N ALA A 261 21.61 -64.85 -7.11
CA ALA A 261 21.30 -65.68 -8.26
C ALA A 261 22.56 -66.34 -8.85
N ASP A 262 23.66 -65.59 -8.98
CA ASP A 262 24.93 -66.10 -9.50
C ASP A 262 25.51 -67.21 -8.61
N HIS A 263 25.41 -67.07 -7.28
CA HIS A 263 25.87 -68.09 -6.33
C HIS A 263 24.93 -69.31 -6.23
N LYS A 264 23.61 -69.12 -6.35
CA LYS A 264 22.65 -70.25 -6.43
C LYS A 264 22.85 -71.10 -7.69
N ALA A 265 23.10 -70.46 -8.83
CA ALA A 265 23.41 -71.17 -10.08
C ALA A 265 24.71 -72.00 -10.02
N PHE A 266 25.71 -71.57 -9.22
CA PHE A 266 26.93 -72.35 -8.95
C PHE A 266 26.65 -73.57 -8.06
N LEU A 267 25.78 -73.44 -7.06
CA LEU A 267 25.42 -74.54 -6.14
C LEU A 267 24.57 -75.64 -6.80
N GLU A 268 23.69 -75.30 -7.74
CA GLU A 268 22.85 -76.29 -8.45
C GLU A 268 23.63 -77.18 -9.44
N ARG A 269 24.83 -76.77 -9.86
CA ARG A 269 25.64 -77.48 -10.87
C ARG A 269 26.71 -78.41 -10.29
N PHE A 270 27.02 -78.31 -9.00
CA PHE A 270 28.15 -79.02 -8.39
C PHE A 270 27.63 -80.17 -7.52
N GLU A 271 27.95 -81.42 -7.85
CA GLU A 271 27.59 -82.60 -7.06
C GLU A 271 28.72 -82.98 -6.07
N PRO A 272 28.61 -82.62 -4.79
CA PRO A 272 29.72 -82.75 -3.83
C PRO A 272 30.06 -84.21 -3.47
N GLU A 273 29.12 -85.15 -3.60
CA GLU A 273 29.37 -86.57 -3.32
C GLU A 273 30.18 -87.27 -4.43
N ALA A 274 30.02 -86.85 -5.68
CA ALA A 274 30.77 -87.40 -6.82
C ALA A 274 32.25 -87.00 -6.76
N ALA A 275 32.54 -85.72 -6.47
CA ALA A 275 33.91 -85.22 -6.38
C ALA A 275 34.70 -85.84 -5.21
N ARG A 276 34.07 -86.07 -4.04
CA ARG A 276 34.72 -86.73 -2.89
C ARG A 276 35.11 -88.19 -3.17
N LYS A 277 34.26 -88.92 -3.89
CA LYS A 277 34.56 -90.30 -4.32
C LYS A 277 35.72 -90.34 -5.31
N GLN A 278 35.78 -89.38 -6.24
CA GLN A 278 36.83 -89.33 -7.26
C GLN A 278 38.21 -89.05 -6.67
N ILE A 279 38.34 -88.09 -5.73
CA ILE A 279 39.61 -87.79 -5.04
C ILE A 279 40.10 -89.02 -4.24
N SER A 280 39.20 -89.66 -3.48
CA SER A 280 39.54 -90.87 -2.73
C SER A 280 39.96 -92.04 -3.63
N ALA A 281 39.37 -92.17 -4.81
CA ALA A 281 39.72 -93.21 -5.77
C ALA A 281 41.10 -92.95 -6.41
N ASN A 282 41.38 -91.70 -6.79
CA ASN A 282 42.67 -91.30 -7.37
C ASN A 282 43.83 -91.48 -6.37
N ASP A 283 43.64 -91.08 -5.11
CA ASP A 283 44.66 -91.27 -4.06
C ASP A 283 44.98 -92.76 -3.82
N GLN A 284 43.96 -93.63 -3.87
CA GLN A 284 44.16 -95.09 -3.74
C GLN A 284 44.90 -95.69 -4.95
N VAL A 285 44.57 -95.26 -6.17
CA VAL A 285 45.21 -95.73 -7.41
C VAL A 285 46.67 -95.29 -7.47
N VAL A 286 46.99 -94.04 -7.12
CA VAL A 286 48.37 -93.54 -7.07
C VAL A 286 49.20 -94.28 -6.02
N ALA A 287 48.63 -94.56 -4.84
CA ALA A 287 49.31 -95.33 -3.80
C ALA A 287 49.58 -96.79 -4.18
N GLN A 288 48.75 -97.38 -5.05
CA GLN A 288 48.98 -98.72 -5.59
C GLN A 288 50.08 -98.69 -6.66
N LEU A 289 50.00 -97.78 -7.63
CA LEU A 289 50.99 -97.67 -8.72
C LEU A 289 52.41 -97.34 -8.21
N LYS A 290 52.54 -96.57 -7.12
CA LYS A 290 53.84 -96.31 -6.47
C LYS A 290 54.45 -97.58 -5.86
N ARG A 291 53.64 -98.48 -5.30
CA ARG A 291 54.11 -99.78 -4.77
C ARG A 291 54.55 -100.73 -5.88
N ASP A 292 53.77 -100.81 -6.95
CA ASP A 292 54.10 -101.64 -8.11
C ASP A 292 55.39 -101.14 -8.81
N LEU A 293 55.63 -99.83 -8.82
CA LEU A 293 56.86 -99.22 -9.33
C LEU A 293 58.09 -99.63 -8.51
N GLU A 294 57.99 -99.66 -7.18
CA GLU A 294 59.08 -100.10 -6.29
C GLU A 294 59.45 -101.58 -6.51
N GLU A 295 58.46 -102.43 -6.80
CA GLU A 295 58.67 -103.86 -7.08
C GLU A 295 59.38 -104.06 -8.41
N LEU A 296 58.95 -103.38 -9.47
CA LEU A 296 59.58 -103.42 -10.80
C LEU A 296 61.05 -102.93 -10.79
N VAL A 297 61.38 -101.96 -9.93
CA VAL A 297 62.76 -101.48 -9.76
C VAL A 297 63.64 -102.55 -9.12
N ARG A 298 63.16 -103.26 -8.09
CA ARG A 298 63.91 -104.34 -7.43
C ARG A 298 64.21 -105.52 -8.37
N ASP A 299 63.24 -105.92 -9.18
CA ASP A 299 63.43 -107.03 -10.14
C ASP A 299 64.50 -106.71 -11.19
N ARG A 300 64.56 -105.44 -11.64
CA ARG A 300 65.60 -104.98 -12.57
C ARG A 300 67.01 -105.01 -11.95
N GLU A 301 67.13 -104.70 -10.66
CA GLU A 301 68.40 -104.75 -9.93
C GLU A 301 68.89 -106.18 -9.73
N ALA A 302 67.99 -107.13 -9.41
CA ALA A 302 68.33 -108.54 -9.25
C ALA A 302 68.92 -109.17 -10.53
N ILE A 303 68.34 -108.85 -11.70
CA ILE A 303 68.83 -109.33 -13.00
C ILE A 303 70.22 -108.77 -13.35
N ALA A 304 70.51 -107.52 -12.94
CA ALA A 304 71.81 -106.89 -13.19
C ALA A 304 72.96 -107.57 -12.44
N VAL A 305 72.71 -108.06 -11.21
CA VAL A 305 73.69 -108.81 -10.41
C VAL A 305 74.04 -110.14 -11.06
N HIS A 306 73.05 -110.87 -11.59
CA HIS A 306 73.26 -112.18 -12.22
C HIS A 306 74.09 -112.10 -13.51
N LEU A 307 73.88 -111.06 -14.33
CA LEU A 307 74.69 -110.81 -15.53
C LEU A 307 76.17 -110.49 -15.23
N GLY A 308 76.49 -110.03 -14.01
CA GLY A 308 77.85 -109.76 -13.57
C GLY A 308 78.68 -111.04 -13.34
N VAL A 309 78.08 -112.08 -12.77
CA VAL A 309 78.75 -113.34 -12.41
C VAL A 309 79.17 -114.15 -13.64
N VAL A 310 78.30 -114.23 -14.66
CA VAL A 310 78.60 -114.98 -15.90
C VAL A 310 79.77 -114.35 -16.67
N LYS A 311 79.94 -113.03 -16.57
CA LYS A 311 81.00 -112.27 -17.25
C LYS A 311 82.41 -112.58 -16.71
N GLU A 312 82.53 -112.94 -15.42
CA GLU A 312 83.82 -113.34 -14.84
C GLU A 312 84.26 -114.74 -15.30
N GLN A 313 83.30 -115.66 -15.48
CA GLN A 313 83.57 -117.03 -15.95
C GLN A 313 84.06 -117.03 -17.41
N GLU A 314 83.52 -116.15 -18.27
CA GLU A 314 83.99 -115.97 -19.66
C GLU A 314 85.45 -115.49 -19.77
N ASN A 315 85.91 -114.68 -18.81
CA ASN A 315 87.28 -114.16 -18.82
C ASN A 315 88.30 -115.22 -18.40
N TYR A 316 87.95 -116.05 -17.41
CA TYR A 316 88.81 -117.12 -16.92
C TYR A 316 89.02 -118.23 -17.98
N ALA A 317 87.96 -118.59 -18.69
CA ALA A 317 87.99 -119.49 -19.86
C ALA A 317 89.03 -119.06 -20.91
N ARG A 318 89.10 -117.77 -21.23
CA ARG A 318 90.00 -117.21 -22.24
C ARG A 318 91.47 -117.34 -21.85
N SER A 319 91.81 -117.10 -20.58
CA SER A 319 93.20 -117.22 -20.11
C SER A 319 93.76 -118.64 -20.18
N LEU A 320 92.90 -119.66 -20.05
CA LEU A 320 93.30 -121.06 -20.14
C LEU A 320 93.63 -121.46 -21.59
N GLU A 321 92.86 -120.96 -22.56
CA GLU A 321 93.10 -121.21 -24.00
C GLU A 321 94.45 -120.63 -24.46
N GLU A 322 94.78 -119.40 -24.05
CA GLU A 322 96.07 -118.77 -24.33
C GLU A 322 97.27 -119.53 -23.69
N SER A 323 97.05 -120.22 -22.58
CA SER A 323 98.09 -121.04 -21.94
C SER A 323 98.34 -122.35 -22.70
N ILE A 324 97.28 -123.00 -23.18
CA ILE A 324 97.34 -124.23 -23.99
C ILE A 324 98.11 -123.97 -25.29
N GLU A 325 97.81 -122.85 -25.96
CA GLU A 325 98.45 -122.51 -27.23
C GLU A 325 99.97 -122.27 -27.07
N ARG A 326 100.38 -121.55 -26.02
CA ARG A 326 101.81 -121.29 -25.73
C ARG A 326 102.63 -122.56 -25.51
N HIS A 327 102.12 -123.51 -24.72
CA HIS A 327 102.85 -124.76 -24.45
C HIS A 327 102.92 -125.67 -25.69
N THR A 328 101.89 -125.66 -26.53
CA THR A 328 101.85 -126.43 -27.78
C THR A 328 102.93 -125.95 -28.76
N GLN A 329 103.09 -124.64 -28.94
CA GLN A 329 104.12 -124.08 -29.81
C GLN A 329 105.55 -124.38 -29.31
N ARG A 330 105.75 -124.39 -27.99
CA ARG A 330 107.06 -124.64 -27.39
C ARG A 330 107.54 -126.08 -27.60
N LEU A 331 106.63 -127.07 -27.59
CA LEU A 331 106.96 -128.47 -27.89
C LEU A 331 107.45 -128.65 -29.33
N ALA A 332 106.75 -128.06 -30.30
CA ALA A 332 107.15 -128.14 -31.71
C ALA A 332 108.56 -127.55 -31.98
N MET A 333 108.94 -126.52 -31.21
CA MET A 333 110.29 -125.94 -31.27
C MET A 333 111.38 -126.85 -30.70
N LEU A 334 111.06 -127.71 -29.74
CA LEU A 334 112.01 -128.62 -29.13
C LEU A 334 112.22 -129.86 -30.01
N GLU A 335 111.17 -130.38 -30.64
CA GLU A 335 111.28 -131.50 -31.60
C GLU A 335 112.20 -131.14 -32.78
N THR A 336 112.04 -129.95 -33.36
CA THR A 336 112.88 -129.47 -34.46
C THR A 336 114.35 -129.27 -34.08
N LYS A 337 114.65 -128.98 -32.81
CA LYS A 337 116.04 -128.91 -32.32
C LYS A 337 116.64 -130.29 -32.11
N ALA A 338 115.84 -131.28 -31.70
CA ALA A 338 116.29 -132.65 -31.50
C ALA A 338 116.76 -133.28 -32.82
N ASP A 339 116.00 -133.05 -33.90
CA ASP A 339 116.32 -133.57 -35.23
C ASP A 339 117.67 -133.05 -35.76
N ARG A 340 117.93 -131.74 -35.58
CA ARG A 340 119.20 -131.12 -36.01
C ARG A 340 120.42 -131.66 -35.28
N ILE A 341 120.29 -131.96 -33.99
CA ILE A 341 121.38 -132.51 -33.18
C ILE A 341 121.72 -133.93 -33.66
N LYS A 342 120.70 -134.71 -34.01
CA LYS A 342 120.86 -136.09 -34.50
C LYS A 342 121.61 -136.15 -35.83
N GLU A 343 121.22 -135.33 -36.79
CA GLU A 343 121.84 -135.27 -38.13
C GLU A 343 123.33 -134.89 -38.07
N ARG A 344 123.67 -133.96 -37.16
CA ARG A 344 125.02 -133.44 -36.98
C ARG A 344 125.97 -134.43 -36.30
N LEU A 345 125.44 -135.30 -35.44
CA LEU A 345 126.19 -136.41 -34.84
C LEU A 345 126.62 -137.43 -35.90
N GLU A 346 125.72 -137.80 -36.81
CA GLU A 346 125.99 -138.78 -37.87
C GLU A 346 127.08 -138.29 -38.84
N THR A 347 127.06 -137.00 -39.18
CA THR A 347 128.05 -136.42 -40.11
C THR A 347 129.47 -136.38 -39.52
N LEU A 348 129.59 -136.02 -38.24
CA LEU A 348 130.91 -135.90 -37.59
C LEU A 348 131.55 -137.26 -37.32
N ASP A 349 130.74 -138.28 -36.99
CA ASP A 349 131.25 -139.64 -36.82
C ASP A 349 131.80 -140.20 -38.13
N GLY A 350 131.16 -139.92 -39.27
CA GLY A 350 131.67 -140.31 -40.59
C GLY A 350 133.04 -139.68 -40.91
N ARG A 351 133.16 -138.37 -40.73
CA ARG A 351 134.42 -137.64 -41.01
C ARG A 351 135.58 -138.07 -40.11
N LYS A 352 135.27 -138.43 -38.87
CA LYS A 352 136.27 -138.96 -37.93
C LYS A 352 136.91 -140.23 -38.46
N SER A 353 136.11 -141.13 -39.04
CA SER A 353 136.60 -142.39 -39.60
C SER A 353 137.58 -142.15 -40.75
N GLU A 354 137.19 -141.33 -41.73
CA GLU A 354 138.01 -141.03 -42.91
C GLU A 354 139.34 -140.34 -42.56
N ALA A 355 139.29 -139.35 -41.66
CA ALA A 355 140.49 -138.62 -41.24
C ALA A 355 141.52 -139.55 -40.57
N ARG A 356 141.04 -140.58 -39.87
CA ARG A 356 141.88 -141.55 -39.15
C ARG A 356 142.60 -142.48 -40.13
N GLU A 357 141.91 -142.92 -41.18
CA GLU A 357 142.52 -143.74 -42.25
C GLU A 357 143.59 -142.96 -43.02
N ALA A 358 143.27 -141.73 -43.44
CA ALA A 358 144.20 -140.89 -44.17
C ALA A 358 145.48 -140.58 -43.38
N LEU A 359 145.35 -140.31 -42.08
CA LEU A 359 146.50 -140.11 -41.19
C LEU A 359 147.43 -141.34 -41.16
N ASN A 360 146.85 -142.54 -41.11
CA ASN A 360 147.62 -143.79 -41.06
C ASN A 360 148.33 -144.10 -42.39
N ALA A 361 147.72 -143.77 -43.53
CA ALA A 361 148.33 -143.95 -44.85
C ALA A 361 149.61 -143.12 -45.04
N VAL A 362 149.59 -141.85 -44.64
CA VAL A 362 150.76 -140.96 -44.71
C VAL A 362 151.89 -141.46 -43.80
N LYS A 363 151.53 -141.98 -42.62
CA LYS A 363 152.46 -142.59 -41.66
C LYS A 363 153.23 -143.77 -42.27
N ALA A 364 152.58 -144.58 -43.10
CA ALA A 364 153.19 -145.75 -43.73
C ALA A 364 154.21 -145.36 -44.82
N GLN A 365 153.95 -144.31 -45.60
CA GLN A 365 154.85 -143.86 -46.68
C GLN A 365 156.18 -143.30 -46.17
N ILE A 366 156.19 -142.67 -45.01
CA ILE A 366 157.42 -142.13 -44.40
C ILE A 366 158.42 -143.23 -44.04
N ALA A 367 157.95 -144.47 -43.84
CA ALA A 367 158.80 -145.55 -43.33
C ALA A 367 159.67 -146.26 -44.37
N ASN A 368 159.36 -146.20 -45.68
CA ASN A 368 160.13 -146.97 -46.66
C ASN A 368 160.18 -146.35 -48.08
N PRO A 369 161.33 -145.80 -48.50
CA PRO A 369 161.43 -145.12 -49.79
C PRO A 369 162.43 -145.83 -50.77
N LYS A 370 162.19 -145.89 -52.11
CA LYS A 370 162.99 -146.65 -53.13
C LYS A 370 163.62 -145.80 -54.27
N LYS A 371 164.88 -146.15 -54.66
CA LYS A 371 165.74 -145.53 -55.69
C LYS A 371 165.13 -145.53 -57.10
N SER A 372 164.80 -144.35 -57.63
CA SER A 372 165.49 -143.74 -58.78
C SER A 372 165.00 -142.31 -59.02
N ASP A 373 163.82 -141.92 -58.49
CA ASP A 373 163.27 -140.54 -58.54
C ASP A 373 162.37 -140.22 -57.31
N CYS A 374 162.19 -138.94 -56.95
CA CYS A 374 161.24 -138.49 -55.92
C CYS A 374 159.77 -138.56 -56.42
N PRO A 375 158.81 -139.15 -55.69
CA PRO A 375 157.43 -139.31 -56.19
C PRO A 375 156.55 -138.05 -56.14
N THR A 376 156.90 -137.03 -55.36
CA THR A 376 156.15 -135.75 -55.35
C THR A 376 156.62 -134.81 -56.45
N CYS A 377 157.91 -134.87 -56.83
CA CYS A 377 158.52 -133.87 -57.71
C CYS A 377 159.47 -134.38 -58.80
N GLY A 378 159.88 -135.65 -58.81
CA GLY A 378 160.54 -136.30 -59.95
C GLY A 378 162.07 -136.17 -60.08
N GLN A 379 162.81 -135.69 -59.08
CA GLN A 379 164.27 -135.50 -59.17
C GLN A 379 165.10 -136.43 -58.25
N PRO A 380 166.42 -136.58 -58.49
CA PRO A 380 167.28 -137.58 -57.87
C PRO A 380 167.45 -137.31 -56.38
N TRP A 381 167.16 -138.35 -55.64
CA TRP A 381 166.93 -138.27 -54.23
C TRP A 381 168.23 -138.03 -53.44
N ASP A 382 168.26 -136.94 -52.66
CA ASP A 382 169.38 -136.49 -51.82
C ASP A 382 169.24 -136.88 -50.33
N GLY A 383 168.07 -137.36 -49.92
CA GLY A 383 167.79 -137.87 -48.58
C GLY A 383 166.88 -136.99 -47.74
N ASN A 384 166.37 -135.86 -48.26
CA ASN A 384 165.64 -134.91 -47.42
C ASN A 384 164.11 -135.15 -47.37
N THR A 385 163.57 -135.44 -46.18
CA THR A 385 162.19 -135.92 -45.95
C THR A 385 161.22 -134.94 -45.27
N LYS A 386 161.60 -133.67 -45.06
CA LYS A 386 160.78 -132.65 -44.35
C LYS A 386 159.33 -132.49 -44.83
N HIS A 387 159.04 -132.82 -46.08
CA HIS A 387 157.73 -132.56 -46.66
C HIS A 387 156.63 -133.48 -46.11
N LEU A 388 156.95 -134.74 -45.81
CA LEU A 388 155.99 -135.73 -45.32
C LEU A 388 155.69 -135.57 -43.82
N GLU A 389 156.68 -135.13 -43.03
CA GLU A 389 156.48 -134.90 -41.59
C GLU A 389 155.51 -133.76 -41.29
N LYS A 390 155.51 -132.71 -42.13
CA LYS A 390 154.57 -131.59 -42.01
C LYS A 390 153.12 -132.05 -42.24
N GLU A 391 152.92 -132.96 -43.17
CA GLU A 391 151.60 -133.46 -43.55
C GLU A 391 151.00 -134.38 -42.48
N LEU A 392 151.83 -135.24 -41.88
CA LEU A 392 151.39 -136.11 -40.78
C LEU A 392 150.91 -135.30 -39.56
N ARG A 393 151.62 -134.22 -39.23
CA ARG A 393 151.29 -133.37 -38.08
C ARG A 393 149.94 -132.69 -38.27
N ALA A 394 149.68 -132.17 -39.47
CA ALA A 394 148.41 -131.54 -39.83
C ALA A 394 147.23 -132.53 -39.67
N LYS A 395 147.37 -133.75 -40.21
CA LYS A 395 146.32 -134.78 -40.11
C LYS A 395 146.03 -135.20 -38.67
N LYS A 396 147.03 -135.18 -37.78
CA LYS A 396 146.87 -135.59 -36.37
C LYS A 396 146.07 -134.55 -35.58
N THR A 397 146.28 -133.27 -35.89
CA THR A 397 145.55 -132.15 -35.29
C THR A 397 144.09 -132.12 -35.76
N ASP A 398 143.82 -132.45 -37.02
CA ASP A 398 142.45 -132.51 -37.55
C ASP A 398 141.61 -133.60 -36.86
N LEU A 399 142.16 -134.80 -36.63
CA LEU A 399 141.43 -135.88 -35.97
C LEU A 399 141.01 -135.52 -34.54
N SER A 400 141.88 -134.84 -33.78
CA SER A 400 141.60 -134.40 -32.42
C SER A 400 140.43 -133.42 -32.35
N ARG A 401 140.33 -132.47 -33.29
CA ARG A 401 139.22 -131.50 -33.32
C ARG A 401 137.87 -132.19 -33.52
N ILE A 402 137.84 -133.21 -34.38
CA ILE A 402 136.59 -133.93 -34.67
C ILE A 402 136.12 -134.73 -33.44
N GLU A 403 137.04 -135.25 -32.62
CA GLU A 403 136.67 -135.99 -31.40
C GLU A 403 136.09 -135.07 -30.30
N ASP A 404 136.63 -133.86 -30.14
CA ASP A 404 136.10 -132.88 -29.17
C ASP A 404 134.71 -132.36 -29.57
N ASP A 405 134.50 -132.09 -30.88
CA ASP A 405 133.22 -131.64 -31.40
C ASP A 405 132.09 -132.68 -31.17
N LEU A 406 132.41 -133.98 -31.25
CA LEU A 406 131.45 -135.07 -30.99
C LEU A 406 131.01 -135.15 -29.53
N ALA A 407 131.90 -134.83 -28.57
CA ALA A 407 131.55 -134.84 -27.15
C ALA A 407 130.57 -133.71 -26.82
N GLY A 408 130.78 -132.51 -27.37
CA GLY A 408 129.91 -131.36 -27.13
C GLY A 408 128.47 -131.58 -27.58
N ILE A 409 128.25 -132.18 -28.76
CA ILE A 409 126.90 -132.36 -29.31
C ILE A 409 126.08 -133.43 -28.54
N ARG A 410 126.73 -134.42 -27.91
CA ARG A 410 126.04 -135.43 -27.09
C ARG A 410 125.50 -134.85 -25.78
N GLU A 411 126.16 -133.85 -25.21
CA GLU A 411 125.68 -133.12 -24.02
C GLU A 411 124.40 -132.33 -24.34
N ASP A 412 124.37 -131.64 -25.49
CA ASP A 412 123.23 -130.86 -25.96
C ASP A 412 121.97 -131.73 -26.19
N GLN A 413 122.13 -132.97 -26.67
CA GLN A 413 121.01 -133.90 -26.88
C GLN A 413 120.28 -134.25 -25.57
N LYS A 414 121.03 -134.39 -24.47
CA LYS A 414 120.48 -134.80 -23.18
C LYS A 414 119.66 -133.69 -22.54
N SER A 415 120.19 -132.46 -22.56
CA SER A 415 119.52 -131.24 -22.09
C SER A 415 118.15 -131.02 -22.75
N LEU A 416 118.09 -131.22 -24.07
CA LEU A 416 116.87 -130.97 -24.84
C LEU A 416 115.71 -131.93 -24.49
N THR A 417 116.04 -133.17 -24.12
CA THR A 417 115.05 -134.22 -23.81
C THR A 417 114.33 -133.93 -22.49
N GLU A 418 115.04 -133.36 -21.51
CA GLU A 418 114.45 -132.96 -20.22
C GLU A 418 113.48 -131.77 -20.36
N GLU A 419 113.79 -130.81 -21.24
CA GLU A 419 112.93 -129.64 -21.48
C GLU A 419 111.61 -130.02 -22.16
N HIS A 420 111.62 -131.07 -23.00
CA HIS A 420 110.45 -131.56 -23.71
C HIS A 420 109.37 -132.13 -22.76
N ILE A 421 109.78 -133.01 -21.84
CA ILE A 421 108.88 -133.68 -20.89
C ILE A 421 108.17 -132.68 -19.96
N LYS A 422 108.89 -131.66 -19.48
CA LYS A 422 108.31 -130.59 -18.63
C LYS A 422 107.20 -129.82 -19.35
N THR A 423 107.42 -129.51 -20.62
CA THR A 423 106.49 -128.70 -21.41
C THR A 423 105.21 -129.48 -21.72
N GLU A 424 105.33 -130.80 -21.97
CA GLU A 424 104.19 -131.67 -22.25
C GLU A 424 103.22 -131.84 -21.06
N ASN A 425 103.75 -131.99 -19.86
CA ASN A 425 102.92 -132.12 -18.66
C ASN A 425 102.12 -130.84 -18.37
N SER A 426 102.73 -129.68 -18.60
CA SER A 426 102.08 -128.37 -18.38
C SER A 426 100.91 -128.15 -19.35
N LEU A 427 101.02 -128.66 -20.59
CA LEU A 427 99.96 -128.59 -21.59
C LEU A 427 98.73 -129.43 -21.20
N LYS A 428 98.95 -130.66 -20.72
CA LYS A 428 97.86 -131.58 -20.32
C LYS A 428 97.02 -131.02 -19.17
N GLN A 429 97.66 -130.36 -18.20
CA GLN A 429 96.96 -129.75 -17.08
C GLN A 429 96.03 -128.61 -17.53
N ALA A 430 96.55 -127.67 -18.35
CA ALA A 430 95.74 -126.55 -18.83
C ALA A 430 94.52 -126.99 -19.68
N GLN A 431 94.66 -128.08 -20.44
CA GLN A 431 93.57 -128.66 -21.22
C GLN A 431 92.47 -129.28 -20.34
N ALA A 432 92.82 -129.88 -19.20
CA ALA A 432 91.86 -130.45 -18.27
C ALA A 432 90.99 -129.35 -17.61
N ASP A 433 91.62 -128.26 -17.17
CA ASP A 433 90.95 -127.16 -16.48
C ASP A 433 89.96 -126.42 -17.40
N ARG A 434 90.30 -126.23 -18.69
CA ARG A 434 89.39 -125.61 -19.67
C ARG A 434 88.12 -126.45 -19.90
N LYS A 435 88.25 -127.77 -19.91
CA LYS A 435 87.16 -128.72 -20.20
C LYS A 435 86.14 -128.81 -19.05
N ALA A 436 86.54 -128.46 -17.84
CA ALA A 436 85.67 -128.48 -16.66
C ALA A 436 84.74 -127.24 -16.55
N LEU A 437 85.02 -126.14 -17.27
CA LEU A 437 84.26 -124.89 -17.19
C LEU A 437 82.97 -124.94 -18.04
N LYS A 438 81.80 -124.69 -17.43
CA LYS A 438 80.49 -124.50 -18.11
C LYS A 438 80.07 -123.03 -18.00
N ILE A 439 79.63 -122.43 -19.11
CA ILE A 439 79.19 -121.03 -19.18
C ILE A 439 77.72 -121.01 -19.61
N GLU A 440 76.86 -120.28 -18.89
CA GLU A 440 75.42 -120.15 -19.16
C GLU A 440 75.09 -119.10 -20.25
N ASP A 441 73.98 -119.29 -20.97
CA ASP A 441 73.48 -118.34 -21.98
C ASP A 441 72.71 -117.17 -21.33
N THR A 442 73.07 -115.93 -21.69
CA THR A 442 72.54 -114.71 -21.04
C THR A 442 71.53 -113.93 -21.89
N THR A 443 71.07 -114.50 -23.00
CA THR A 443 70.26 -113.80 -24.01
C THR A 443 68.86 -113.41 -23.49
N GLU A 444 68.17 -114.30 -22.77
CA GLU A 444 66.84 -114.03 -22.20
C GLU A 444 66.87 -113.03 -21.03
N LEU A 445 67.91 -113.09 -20.19
CA LEU A 445 68.10 -112.16 -19.06
C LEU A 445 68.29 -110.71 -19.52
N ARG A 446 68.98 -110.49 -20.65
CA ARG A 446 69.16 -109.15 -21.23
C ARG A 446 67.87 -108.59 -21.84
N ALA A 447 67.01 -109.45 -22.40
CA ALA A 447 65.71 -109.04 -22.93
C ALA A 447 64.73 -108.61 -21.82
N LEU A 448 64.67 -109.36 -20.71
CA LEU A 448 63.88 -109.00 -19.53
C LEU A 448 64.33 -107.66 -18.92
N GLN A 449 65.65 -107.43 -18.81
CA GLN A 449 66.20 -106.19 -18.26
C GLN A 449 65.73 -104.94 -19.03
N LYS A 450 65.62 -105.04 -20.37
CA LYS A 450 65.13 -103.94 -21.22
C LYS A 450 63.62 -103.73 -21.08
N GLY A 451 62.83 -104.82 -21.03
CA GLY A 451 61.37 -104.74 -20.87
C GLY A 451 60.92 -104.17 -19.51
N LEU A 452 61.67 -104.43 -18.44
CA LEU A 452 61.44 -103.84 -17.12
C LEU A 452 61.67 -102.32 -17.11
N ALA A 453 62.69 -101.83 -17.84
CA ALA A 453 62.99 -100.40 -17.92
C ALA A 453 61.85 -99.57 -18.55
N ASP A 454 61.23 -100.08 -19.63
CA ASP A 454 60.13 -99.40 -20.31
C ASP A 454 58.84 -99.36 -19.48
N LYS A 455 58.58 -100.40 -18.69
CA LYS A 455 57.43 -100.44 -17.77
C LYS A 455 57.58 -99.43 -16.63
N ILE A 456 58.77 -99.31 -16.05
CA ILE A 456 59.07 -98.32 -15.00
C ILE A 456 58.77 -96.89 -15.48
N HIS A 457 59.19 -96.55 -16.70
CA HIS A 457 58.99 -95.20 -17.25
C HIS A 457 57.51 -94.86 -17.48
N LYS A 458 56.73 -95.77 -18.07
CA LYS A 458 55.29 -95.56 -18.31
C LYS A 458 54.49 -95.42 -17.02
N THR A 459 54.82 -96.19 -15.98
CA THR A 459 54.14 -96.09 -14.68
C THR A 459 54.39 -94.74 -14.01
N GLN A 460 55.58 -94.14 -14.21
CA GLN A 460 55.89 -92.80 -13.69
C GLN A 460 55.09 -91.67 -14.35
N GLU A 461 54.86 -91.73 -15.67
CA GLU A 461 54.04 -90.72 -16.38
C GLU A 461 52.57 -90.75 -15.93
N VAL A 462 51.99 -91.94 -15.75
CA VAL A 462 50.59 -92.10 -15.32
C VAL A 462 50.37 -91.53 -13.92
N ILE A 463 51.32 -91.75 -12.99
CA ILE A 463 51.25 -91.16 -11.64
C ILE A 463 51.21 -89.63 -11.71
N GLY A 464 52.08 -89.01 -12.54
CA GLY A 464 52.13 -87.56 -12.67
C GLY A 464 50.86 -86.94 -13.24
N SER A 465 50.18 -87.61 -14.18
CA SER A 465 48.92 -87.14 -14.76
C SER A 465 47.77 -87.14 -13.74
N ILE A 466 47.65 -88.20 -12.93
CA ILE A 466 46.55 -88.33 -11.95
C ILE A 466 46.73 -87.34 -10.79
N GLU A 467 47.97 -87.07 -10.35
CA GLU A 467 48.25 -86.10 -9.29
C GLU A 467 47.86 -84.66 -9.70
N ALA A 468 48.03 -84.28 -10.97
CA ALA A 468 47.66 -82.96 -11.48
C ALA A 468 46.14 -82.71 -11.50
N GLU A 469 45.35 -83.67 -11.99
CA GLU A 469 43.88 -83.59 -11.98
C GLU A 469 43.32 -83.49 -10.55
N THR A 470 43.96 -84.16 -9.59
CA THR A 470 43.47 -84.23 -8.20
C THR A 470 43.63 -82.90 -7.46
N GLU A 471 44.62 -82.07 -7.81
CA GLU A 471 44.78 -80.72 -7.23
C GLU A 471 43.76 -79.70 -7.78
N GLU A 472 43.36 -79.83 -9.04
CA GLU A 472 42.31 -78.99 -9.63
C GLU A 472 40.95 -79.20 -8.94
N PHE A 473 40.60 -80.47 -8.66
CA PHE A 473 39.38 -80.80 -7.90
C PHE A 473 39.36 -80.28 -6.46
N LYS A 474 40.52 -80.18 -5.78
CA LYS A 474 40.60 -79.61 -4.41
C LYS A 474 40.34 -78.10 -4.39
N ALA A 475 40.74 -77.38 -5.42
CA ALA A 475 40.52 -75.93 -5.54
C ALA A 475 39.02 -75.59 -5.70
N ASP A 476 38.27 -76.40 -6.44
CA ASP A 476 36.84 -76.19 -6.63
C ASP A 476 36.01 -76.51 -5.37
N PHE A 477 36.46 -77.47 -4.54
CA PHE A 477 35.83 -77.76 -3.25
C PHE A 477 35.88 -76.57 -2.26
N GLN A 478 36.95 -75.76 -2.30
CA GLN A 478 37.03 -74.55 -1.47
C GLN A 478 36.04 -73.45 -1.91
N LYS A 479 35.81 -73.30 -3.22
CA LYS A 479 34.85 -72.32 -3.77
C LYS A 479 33.41 -72.62 -3.33
N LEU A 480 33.04 -73.90 -3.21
CA LEU A 480 31.70 -74.32 -2.78
C LEU A 480 31.37 -73.90 -1.34
N LYS A 481 32.34 -74.02 -0.41
CA LYS A 481 32.13 -73.67 1.00
C LYS A 481 31.85 -72.17 1.18
N ILE A 482 32.49 -71.33 0.36
CA ILE A 482 32.30 -69.88 0.33
C ILE A 482 30.92 -69.52 -0.25
N ALA A 483 30.50 -70.20 -1.33
CA ALA A 483 29.20 -69.96 -1.95
C ALA A 483 28.01 -70.25 -1.02
N GLN A 484 28.08 -71.30 -0.18
CA GLN A 484 27.01 -71.62 0.79
C GLN A 484 26.84 -70.54 1.86
N THR A 485 27.93 -69.98 2.39
CA THR A 485 27.87 -68.91 3.40
C THR A 485 27.34 -67.60 2.82
N VAL A 486 27.72 -67.24 1.59
CA VAL A 486 27.30 -66.00 0.92
C VAL A 486 25.78 -66.00 0.63
N VAL A 487 25.21 -67.16 0.27
CA VAL A 487 23.77 -67.29 0.01
C VAL A 487 22.94 -67.10 1.28
N ALA A 488 23.37 -67.65 2.42
CA ALA A 488 22.67 -67.48 3.70
C ALA A 488 22.70 -66.03 4.22
N GLU A 489 23.84 -65.34 4.09
CA GLU A 489 23.98 -63.95 4.50
C GLU A 489 23.21 -62.97 3.60
N SER A 490 23.18 -63.22 2.28
CA SER A 490 22.44 -62.41 1.31
C SER A 490 20.92 -62.52 1.48
N GLU A 491 20.38 -63.70 1.81
CA GLU A 491 18.95 -63.86 2.10
C GLU A 491 18.50 -63.06 3.33
N LYS A 492 19.31 -63.07 4.40
CA LYS A 492 19.06 -62.24 5.60
C LYS A 492 19.11 -60.74 5.29
N ARG A 493 20.13 -60.30 4.54
CA ARG A 493 20.28 -58.90 4.09
C ARG A 493 19.10 -58.46 3.21
N SER A 494 18.55 -59.35 2.39
CA SER A 494 17.37 -59.06 1.55
C SER A 494 16.10 -58.80 2.38
N ALA A 495 15.93 -59.51 3.50
CA ALA A 495 14.78 -59.36 4.39
C ALA A 495 14.82 -58.00 5.11
N ASP A 496 15.98 -57.59 5.62
CA ASP A 496 16.17 -56.29 6.26
C ASP A 496 15.94 -55.12 5.28
N LEU A 497 16.43 -55.24 4.04
CA LEU A 497 16.19 -54.24 2.99
C LEU A 497 14.71 -54.13 2.60
N ARG A 498 13.97 -55.25 2.58
CA ARG A 498 12.51 -55.24 2.35
C ARG A 498 11.74 -54.56 3.48
N LYS A 499 12.22 -54.66 4.73
CA LYS A 499 11.64 -53.93 5.86
C LYS A 499 11.86 -52.42 5.72
N GLN A 500 13.08 -52.00 5.37
CA GLN A 500 13.38 -50.59 5.09
C GLN A 500 12.55 -50.02 3.93
N LEU A 501 12.27 -50.83 2.90
CA LEU A 501 11.38 -50.45 1.79
C LEU A 501 9.95 -50.14 2.30
N LYS A 502 9.37 -51.03 3.12
CA LYS A 502 8.04 -50.81 3.71
C LYS A 502 7.99 -49.57 4.62
N GLU A 503 9.04 -49.32 5.39
CA GLU A 503 9.15 -48.13 6.23
C GLU A 503 9.19 -46.84 5.37
N ALA A 504 9.91 -46.86 4.24
CA ALA A 504 9.93 -45.74 3.30
C ALA A 504 8.58 -45.54 2.57
N GLU A 505 7.87 -46.64 2.23
CA GLU A 505 6.52 -46.58 1.64
C GLU A 505 5.50 -45.93 2.59
N ALA A 506 5.58 -46.25 3.89
CA ALA A 506 4.70 -45.75 4.94
C ALA A 506 4.99 -44.30 5.39
N MET A 507 6.10 -43.68 4.94
CA MET A 507 6.36 -42.26 5.21
C MET A 507 5.23 -41.39 4.63
N SER A 508 4.60 -40.55 5.47
CA SER A 508 3.59 -39.56 5.09
C SER A 508 3.96 -38.14 5.58
N PRO A 509 3.71 -37.09 4.76
CA PRO A 509 3.91 -35.69 5.16
C PRO A 509 2.69 -35.07 5.87
N ASP A 510 1.61 -35.83 6.07
CA ASP A 510 0.29 -35.28 6.45
C ASP A 510 0.31 -34.51 7.77
N SER A 511 1.09 -34.96 8.76
CA SER A 511 1.18 -34.31 10.07
C SER A 511 1.80 -32.91 9.98
N GLU A 512 2.89 -32.73 9.24
CA GLU A 512 3.51 -31.40 9.06
C GLU A 512 2.67 -30.50 8.14
N LEU A 513 2.08 -31.05 7.07
CA LEU A 513 1.19 -30.29 6.19
C LEU A 513 -0.06 -29.80 6.94
N ALA A 514 -0.64 -30.61 7.82
CA ALA A 514 -1.75 -30.20 8.68
C ALA A 514 -1.37 -29.05 9.63
N ARG A 515 -0.13 -29.03 10.15
CA ARG A 515 0.36 -27.91 10.97
C ARG A 515 0.44 -26.61 10.16
N PHE A 516 0.99 -26.67 8.95
CA PHE A 516 1.02 -25.51 8.05
C PHE A 516 -0.39 -25.00 7.74
N GLN A 517 -1.32 -25.92 7.45
CA GLN A 517 -2.72 -25.57 7.20
C GLN A 517 -3.37 -24.89 8.41
N SER A 518 -3.20 -25.42 9.63
CA SER A 518 -3.74 -24.77 10.84
C SER A 518 -3.18 -23.37 11.06
N SER A 519 -1.91 -23.15 10.68
CA SER A 519 -1.27 -21.85 10.77
C SER A 519 -1.88 -20.87 9.76
N ILE A 520 -2.12 -21.32 8.51
CA ILE A 520 -2.82 -20.56 7.47
C ILE A 520 -4.24 -20.20 7.93
N ASP A 521 -4.99 -21.17 8.46
CA ASP A 521 -6.36 -20.97 8.94
C ASP A 521 -6.40 -19.93 10.08
N SER A 522 -5.47 -20.03 11.05
CA SER A 522 -5.37 -19.05 12.15
C SER A 522 -5.03 -17.63 11.68
N LEU A 523 -4.21 -17.50 10.63
CA LEU A 523 -3.91 -16.20 10.01
C LEU A 523 -5.11 -15.68 9.22
N GLY A 524 -5.84 -16.58 8.55
CA GLY A 524 -7.10 -16.30 7.86
C GLY A 524 -8.18 -15.76 8.81
N GLU A 525 -8.36 -16.38 9.98
CA GLU A 525 -9.29 -15.89 11.01
C GLU A 525 -8.96 -14.46 11.45
N LYS A 526 -7.68 -14.15 11.69
CA LYS A 526 -7.24 -12.78 12.02
C LYS A 526 -7.53 -11.76 10.91
N ILE A 527 -7.42 -12.18 9.65
CA ILE A 527 -7.78 -11.32 8.51
C ILE A 527 -9.28 -11.05 8.53
N VAL A 528 -10.12 -12.06 8.76
CA VAL A 528 -11.57 -11.90 8.86
C VAL A 528 -11.96 -10.98 10.02
N GLU A 529 -11.34 -11.15 11.20
CA GLU A 529 -11.56 -10.26 12.35
C GLU A 529 -11.24 -8.80 12.00
N LEU A 530 -10.08 -8.54 11.39
CA LEU A 530 -9.69 -7.21 10.95
C LEU A 530 -10.62 -6.67 9.85
N ASP A 531 -11.08 -7.52 8.92
CA ASP A 531 -11.94 -7.11 7.81
C ASP A 531 -13.35 -6.71 8.25
N VAL A 532 -13.84 -7.34 9.33
CA VAL A 532 -15.12 -6.96 9.96
C VAL A 532 -14.96 -5.76 10.92
N GLU A 533 -13.74 -5.47 11.39
CA GLU A 533 -13.47 -4.32 12.25
C GLU A 533 -13.83 -3.00 11.54
N GLN A 534 -14.74 -2.22 12.12
CA GLN A 534 -15.17 -0.92 11.59
C GLN A 534 -15.00 0.19 12.63
N PRO A 535 -14.65 1.41 12.22
CA PRO A 535 -14.45 2.54 13.12
C PRO A 535 -15.80 3.21 13.47
N THR A 536 -16.81 2.43 13.88
CA THR A 536 -18.19 2.88 14.09
C THR A 536 -18.29 4.10 15.01
N GLN A 537 -17.50 4.14 16.08
CA GLN A 537 -17.46 5.31 16.98
C GLN A 537 -16.94 6.59 16.30
N LEU A 538 -15.98 6.48 15.37
CA LEU A 538 -15.48 7.62 14.61
C LEU A 538 -16.50 8.04 13.56
N GLU A 539 -17.19 7.10 12.92
CA GLU A 539 -18.25 7.38 11.95
C GLU A 539 -19.44 8.09 12.60
N GLU A 540 -19.86 7.66 13.80
CA GLU A 540 -20.88 8.37 14.58
C GLU A 540 -20.45 9.79 14.95
N LYS A 541 -19.18 9.98 15.36
CA LYS A 541 -18.63 11.31 15.65
C LYS A 541 -18.58 12.19 14.41
N LEU A 542 -18.18 11.63 13.26
CA LEU A 542 -18.18 12.33 11.98
C LEU A 542 -19.61 12.74 11.57
N ALA A 543 -20.59 11.85 11.72
CA ALA A 543 -21.98 12.15 11.43
C ALA A 543 -22.49 13.32 12.27
N LYS A 544 -22.23 13.31 13.59
CA LYS A 544 -22.57 14.41 14.50
C LYS A 544 -21.86 15.71 14.12
N ALA A 545 -20.57 15.66 13.80
CA ALA A 545 -19.81 16.84 13.38
C ALA A 545 -20.34 17.44 12.07
N ARG A 546 -20.73 16.60 11.10
CA ARG A 546 -21.35 17.03 9.83
C ARG A 546 -22.73 17.66 10.06
N GLU A 547 -23.56 17.07 10.91
CA GLU A 547 -24.86 17.63 11.28
C GLU A 547 -24.72 18.99 11.97
N GLN A 548 -23.74 19.10 12.88
CA GLN A 548 -23.43 20.35 13.58
C GLN A 548 -22.94 21.43 12.60
N LEU A 549 -21.98 21.11 11.73
CA LEU A 549 -21.49 22.04 10.69
C LEU A 549 -22.64 22.52 9.80
N LYS A 550 -23.48 21.60 9.31
CA LYS A 550 -24.64 21.93 8.48
C LYS A 550 -25.59 22.88 9.21
N THR A 551 -25.88 22.60 10.49
CA THR A 551 -26.75 23.45 11.31
C THR A 551 -26.16 24.85 11.49
N THR A 552 -24.85 24.95 11.75
CA THR A 552 -24.15 26.24 11.88
C THR A 552 -24.19 27.01 10.55
N GLU A 553 -23.94 26.36 9.41
CA GLU A 553 -24.03 26.98 8.08
C GLU A 553 -25.45 27.48 7.73
N GLU A 554 -26.48 26.70 8.06
CA GLU A 554 -27.88 27.12 7.90
C GLU A 554 -28.22 28.36 8.75
N GLN A 555 -27.71 28.41 9.99
CA GLN A 555 -27.86 29.57 10.88
C GLN A 555 -27.16 30.82 10.32
N VAL A 556 -25.97 30.68 9.72
CA VAL A 556 -25.29 31.81 9.05
C VAL A 556 -26.19 32.40 7.97
N VAL A 557 -26.72 31.56 7.08
CA VAL A 557 -27.60 32.00 5.99
C VAL A 557 -28.86 32.68 6.53
N GLU A 558 -29.50 32.12 7.56
CA GLU A 558 -30.68 32.71 8.19
C GLU A 558 -30.39 34.11 8.74
N TYR A 559 -29.26 34.29 9.43
CA TYR A 559 -28.87 35.56 10.02
C TYR A 559 -28.42 36.59 8.97
N GLU A 560 -27.78 36.17 7.88
CA GLU A 560 -27.46 37.03 6.74
C GLU A 560 -28.72 37.60 6.07
N ILE A 561 -29.75 36.76 5.90
CA ILE A 561 -31.05 37.19 5.36
C ILE A 561 -31.69 38.20 6.31
N LYS A 562 -31.73 37.92 7.63
CA LYS A 562 -32.28 38.84 8.63
C LYS A 562 -31.54 40.19 8.64
N LYS A 563 -30.21 40.16 8.59
CA LYS A 563 -29.35 41.35 8.51
C LYS A 563 -29.68 42.18 7.27
N THR A 564 -29.77 41.54 6.11
CA THR A 564 -30.09 42.20 4.84
C THR A 564 -31.46 42.88 4.88
N VAL A 565 -32.49 42.18 5.34
CA VAL A 565 -33.86 42.72 5.45
C VAL A 565 -33.91 43.93 6.39
N LEU A 566 -33.27 43.84 7.56
CA LEU A 566 -33.22 44.97 8.49
C LEU A 566 -32.43 46.16 7.95
N THR A 567 -31.33 45.90 7.24
CA THR A 567 -30.51 46.95 6.61
C THR A 567 -31.35 47.74 5.60
N GLN A 568 -32.12 47.05 4.75
CA GLN A 568 -33.04 47.68 3.81
C GLN A 568 -34.13 48.49 4.51
N LYS A 569 -34.74 47.94 5.58
CA LYS A 569 -35.76 48.67 6.36
C LYS A 569 -35.20 49.95 7.00
N VAL A 570 -34.00 49.91 7.56
CA VAL A 570 -33.32 51.09 8.12
C VAL A 570 -33.11 52.14 7.03
N ALA A 571 -32.58 51.75 5.87
CA ALA A 571 -32.37 52.66 4.74
C ALA A 571 -33.68 53.31 4.26
N MET A 572 -34.76 52.53 4.13
CA MET A 572 -36.08 53.07 3.76
C MET A 572 -36.60 54.09 4.79
N LEU A 573 -36.41 53.81 6.09
CA LEU A 573 -36.80 54.73 7.15
C LEU A 573 -35.97 56.01 7.14
N GLU A 574 -34.68 55.95 6.79
CA GLU A 574 -33.83 57.13 6.64
C GLU A 574 -34.33 58.04 5.52
N VAL A 575 -34.67 57.45 4.36
CA VAL A 575 -35.29 58.17 3.24
C VAL A 575 -36.60 58.84 3.70
N LEU A 576 -37.45 58.13 4.44
CA LEU A 576 -38.69 58.71 4.97
C LEU A 576 -38.44 59.85 5.96
N LYS A 577 -37.49 59.70 6.88
CA LYS A 577 -37.11 60.72 7.88
C LYS A 577 -36.69 62.02 7.20
N ASP A 578 -35.88 61.93 6.14
CA ASP A 578 -35.41 63.10 5.40
C ASP A 578 -36.50 63.65 4.48
N GLY A 579 -37.28 62.76 3.84
CA GLY A 579 -38.43 63.13 3.03
C GLY A 579 -39.47 63.95 3.81
N TYR A 580 -39.78 63.59 5.06
CA TYR A 580 -40.71 64.39 5.88
C TYR A 580 -40.20 65.81 6.15
N ARG A 581 -38.88 65.98 6.36
CA ARG A 581 -38.27 67.31 6.53
C ARG A 581 -38.39 68.13 5.25
N GLU A 582 -38.13 67.51 4.10
CA GLU A 582 -38.17 68.18 2.79
C GLU A 582 -39.60 68.57 2.39
N VAL A 583 -40.57 67.67 2.58
CA VAL A 583 -41.99 67.95 2.32
C VAL A 583 -42.51 69.07 3.21
N LYS A 584 -42.10 69.12 4.49
CA LYS A 584 -42.45 70.22 5.40
C LYS A 584 -41.94 71.57 4.87
N ALA A 585 -40.66 71.64 4.52
CA ALA A 585 -40.04 72.87 3.99
C ALA A 585 -40.69 73.30 2.67
N TYR A 586 -40.91 72.37 1.75
CA TYR A 586 -41.57 72.60 0.47
C TYR A 586 -43.00 73.14 0.66
N THR A 587 -43.78 72.53 1.56
CA THR A 587 -45.17 72.93 1.83
C THR A 587 -45.24 74.33 2.42
N PHE A 588 -44.34 74.67 3.36
CA PHE A 588 -44.26 76.02 3.93
C PHE A 588 -43.95 77.05 2.85
N GLU A 589 -42.87 76.84 2.08
CA GLU A 589 -42.41 77.78 1.05
C GLU A 589 -43.47 78.00 -0.03
N ARG A 590 -44.05 76.91 -0.54
CA ARG A 590 -45.09 76.97 -1.56
C ARG A 590 -46.32 77.73 -1.07
N THR A 591 -46.74 77.48 0.17
CA THR A 591 -47.94 78.14 0.71
C THR A 591 -47.67 79.61 1.04
N LEU A 592 -46.46 79.96 1.47
CA LEU A 592 -46.09 81.36 1.72
C LEU A 592 -46.09 82.19 0.42
N ALA A 593 -45.65 81.58 -0.68
CA ALA A 593 -45.75 82.18 -2.01
C ALA A 593 -47.22 82.40 -2.42
N LEU A 594 -48.10 81.44 -2.13
CA LEU A 594 -49.55 81.60 -2.36
C LEU A 594 -50.16 82.71 -1.49
N LEU A 595 -49.76 82.83 -0.23
CA LEU A 595 -50.19 83.91 0.67
C LEU A 595 -49.79 85.27 0.11
N THR A 596 -48.55 85.39 -0.37
CA THR A 596 -48.06 86.62 -0.99
C THR A 596 -48.89 86.99 -2.22
N ALA A 597 -49.15 86.03 -3.11
CA ALA A 597 -49.95 86.26 -4.31
C ALA A 597 -51.40 86.65 -3.98
N ALA A 598 -52.06 85.90 -3.09
CA ALA A 598 -53.45 86.15 -2.68
C ALA A 598 -53.59 87.51 -1.98
N THR A 599 -52.67 87.86 -1.08
CA THR A 599 -52.70 89.16 -0.40
C THR A 599 -52.57 90.31 -1.39
N ASN A 600 -51.65 90.22 -2.36
CA ASN A 600 -51.49 91.27 -3.37
C ASN A 600 -52.73 91.47 -4.23
N LYS A 601 -53.47 90.40 -4.56
CA LYS A 601 -54.75 90.48 -5.26
C LYS A 601 -55.80 91.31 -4.50
N TYR A 602 -55.85 91.16 -3.17
CA TYR A 602 -56.73 91.98 -2.33
C TYR A 602 -56.26 93.43 -2.22
N LEU A 603 -54.95 93.65 -2.07
CA LEU A 603 -54.38 95.00 -2.00
C LEU A 603 -54.69 95.82 -3.27
N GLU A 604 -54.62 95.20 -4.45
CA GLU A 604 -54.99 95.82 -5.73
C GLU A 604 -56.46 96.28 -5.75
N SER A 605 -57.35 95.56 -5.06
CA SER A 605 -58.78 95.92 -4.96
C SER A 605 -59.05 96.99 -3.89
N PHE A 606 -58.26 97.03 -2.82
CA PHE A 606 -58.48 97.90 -1.66
C PHE A 606 -57.82 99.28 -1.78
N PHE A 607 -56.72 99.39 -2.52
CA PHE A 607 -55.96 100.62 -2.70
C PHE A 607 -56.14 101.22 -4.09
N SER A 608 -56.14 102.55 -4.19
CA SER A 608 -55.99 103.22 -5.49
C SER A 608 -54.52 103.34 -5.92
N GLN A 609 -53.61 103.39 -4.94
CA GLN A 609 -52.16 103.41 -5.15
C GLN A 609 -51.63 101.98 -5.33
N LYS A 610 -50.47 101.82 -5.97
CA LYS A 610 -49.87 100.50 -6.18
C LYS A 610 -49.19 100.04 -4.90
N VAL A 611 -49.91 99.29 -4.07
CA VAL A 611 -49.39 98.66 -2.86
C VAL A 611 -49.03 97.21 -3.13
N LYS A 612 -47.82 96.80 -2.78
CA LYS A 612 -47.38 95.40 -2.86
C LYS A 612 -46.78 94.94 -1.53
N ILE A 613 -47.12 93.74 -1.11
CA ILE A 613 -46.54 93.05 0.04
C ILE A 613 -45.73 91.84 -0.42
N GLN A 614 -44.66 91.54 0.30
CA GLN A 614 -43.87 90.33 0.10
C GLN A 614 -43.59 89.69 1.45
N PHE A 615 -43.91 88.40 1.57
CA PHE A 615 -43.46 87.56 2.67
C PHE A 615 -42.24 86.76 2.20
N LYS A 616 -41.18 86.76 3.01
CA LYS A 616 -40.00 85.92 2.76
C LYS A 616 -39.79 84.97 3.94
N ASN A 617 -39.41 83.74 3.63
CA ASN A 617 -39.07 82.70 4.57
C ASN A 617 -37.55 82.65 4.79
N GLU A 618 -37.11 82.72 6.04
CA GLU A 618 -35.75 82.39 6.46
C GLU A 618 -35.85 81.42 7.64
N ASP A 619 -35.65 80.12 7.38
CA ASP A 619 -35.75 79.05 8.39
C ASP A 619 -37.06 79.08 9.21
N LEU A 620 -38.19 79.09 8.49
CA LEU A 620 -39.55 79.21 9.03
C LEU A 620 -39.85 80.56 9.70
N LYS A 621 -38.92 81.53 9.70
CA LYS A 621 -39.19 82.91 10.13
C LYS A 621 -39.70 83.73 8.95
N ILE A 622 -40.79 84.46 9.16
CA ILE A 622 -41.44 85.22 8.07
C ILE A 622 -41.12 86.70 8.22
N THR A 623 -40.37 87.24 7.27
CA THR A 623 -40.16 88.69 7.15
C THR A 623 -41.20 89.30 6.21
N THR A 624 -41.69 90.50 6.53
CA THR A 624 -42.71 91.20 5.75
C THR A 624 -42.15 92.50 5.19
N THR A 625 -42.17 92.64 3.87
CA THR A 625 -41.81 93.90 3.19
C THR A 625 -43.03 94.46 2.48
N VAL A 626 -43.32 95.75 2.69
CA VAL A 626 -44.40 96.46 1.99
C VAL A 626 -43.81 97.58 1.15
N LYS A 627 -44.30 97.74 -0.08
CA LYS A 627 -43.94 98.81 -1.01
C LYS A 627 -45.19 99.58 -1.44
N ILE A 628 -45.10 100.90 -1.48
CA ILE A 628 -46.12 101.79 -2.09
C ILE A 628 -45.47 102.49 -3.26
N ASP A 629 -46.07 102.38 -4.45
CA ASP A 629 -45.58 102.93 -5.71
C ASP A 629 -44.09 102.61 -5.97
N GLY A 630 -43.70 101.37 -5.60
CA GLY A 630 -42.34 100.83 -5.78
C GLY A 630 -41.36 101.12 -4.64
N LYS A 631 -41.66 102.05 -3.71
CA LYS A 631 -40.78 102.41 -2.60
C LYS A 631 -41.09 101.62 -1.32
N PRO A 632 -40.10 101.04 -0.62
CA PRO A 632 -40.31 100.38 0.66
C PRO A 632 -40.90 101.34 1.70
N ARG A 633 -41.87 100.86 2.48
CA ARG A 633 -42.47 101.62 3.58
C ARG A 633 -42.75 100.68 4.75
N SER A 634 -42.27 101.06 5.93
CA SER A 634 -42.57 100.32 7.15
C SER A 634 -44.06 100.41 7.48
N LEU A 635 -44.65 99.30 7.95
CA LEU A 635 -46.06 99.22 8.35
C LEU A 635 -46.42 100.25 9.44
N GLY A 636 -45.48 100.58 10.34
CA GLY A 636 -45.70 101.59 11.38
C GLY A 636 -45.90 103.02 10.86
N LEU A 637 -45.54 103.30 9.60
CA LEU A 637 -45.75 104.61 8.95
C LEU A 637 -47.07 104.68 8.17
N PHE A 638 -47.92 103.66 8.26
CA PHE A 638 -49.23 103.64 7.60
C PHE A 638 -50.24 104.39 8.47
N SER A 639 -51.12 105.17 7.84
CA SER A 639 -52.30 105.69 8.54
C SER A 639 -53.22 104.55 8.99
N GLY A 640 -54.06 104.76 10.01
CA GLY A 640 -54.97 103.72 10.53
C GLY A 640 -55.80 103.04 9.44
N GLY A 641 -56.37 103.80 8.52
CA GLY A 641 -57.14 103.25 7.39
C GLY A 641 -56.29 102.57 6.29
N GLN A 642 -55.01 102.91 6.16
CA GLN A 642 -54.10 102.14 5.28
C GLN A 642 -53.70 100.83 5.93
N PHE A 643 -53.33 100.86 7.21
CA PHE A 643 -52.99 99.66 7.97
C PHE A 643 -54.16 98.67 7.99
N CYS A 644 -55.37 99.14 8.32
CA CYS A 644 -56.59 98.33 8.32
C CYS A 644 -56.81 97.60 6.99
N ARG A 645 -56.63 98.26 5.84
CA ARG A 645 -56.75 97.60 4.53
C ARG A 645 -55.68 96.54 4.27
N VAL A 646 -54.45 96.74 4.73
CA VAL A 646 -53.39 95.72 4.61
C VAL A 646 -53.73 94.51 5.48
N ASP A 647 -54.14 94.76 6.72
CA ASP A 647 -54.53 93.73 7.69
C ASP A 647 -55.71 92.89 7.16
N LEU A 648 -56.76 93.54 6.65
CA LEU A 648 -57.88 92.89 5.98
C LEU A 648 -57.45 92.07 4.75
N ALA A 649 -56.56 92.60 3.91
CA ALA A 649 -56.07 91.88 2.73
C ALA A 649 -55.33 90.58 3.12
N VAL A 650 -54.51 90.65 4.16
CA VAL A 650 -53.78 89.49 4.69
C VAL A 650 -54.73 88.48 5.31
N PHE A 651 -55.68 88.94 6.12
CA PHE A 651 -56.69 88.09 6.75
C PHE A 651 -57.54 87.34 5.72
N LEU A 652 -58.00 88.03 4.67
CA LEU A 652 -58.78 87.40 3.58
C LEU A 652 -57.92 86.41 2.77
N ALA A 653 -56.64 86.70 2.57
CA ALA A 653 -55.73 85.76 1.91
C ALA A 653 -55.48 84.50 2.75
N LEU A 654 -55.31 84.65 4.07
CA LEU A 654 -55.23 83.53 5.02
C LEU A 654 -56.53 82.73 5.04
N SER A 655 -57.68 83.42 5.01
CA SER A 655 -59.00 82.81 4.85
C SER A 655 -59.08 81.97 3.58
N ASP A 656 -58.58 82.45 2.44
CA ASP A 656 -58.58 81.70 1.17
C ASP A 656 -57.66 80.47 1.21
N ILE A 657 -56.51 80.57 1.87
CA ILE A 657 -55.59 79.44 2.02
C ILE A 657 -56.25 78.34 2.85
N MET A 658 -56.84 78.69 4.00
CA MET A 658 -57.61 77.73 4.78
C MET A 658 -58.81 77.21 3.98
N LEU A 659 -59.46 78.15 3.28
CA LEU A 659 -60.42 78.10 2.17
C LEU A 659 -60.08 77.13 1.02
N SER A 660 -58.85 76.66 0.91
CA SER A 660 -58.40 75.75 -0.17
C SER A 660 -58.09 74.31 0.30
N ARG A 661 -57.91 74.08 1.61
CA ARG A 661 -57.58 72.75 2.17
C ARG A 661 -58.71 71.73 2.04
N LYS A 662 -58.39 70.44 1.83
CA LYS A 662 -59.38 69.36 1.81
C LYS A 662 -59.83 69.03 3.24
N GLY A 663 -61.11 68.79 3.48
CA GLY A 663 -61.65 68.42 4.80
C GLY A 663 -62.08 69.57 5.73
N LYS A 664 -62.42 70.75 5.18
CA LYS A 664 -62.90 71.88 6.01
C LYS A 664 -64.28 71.62 6.56
N LEU A 665 -64.46 71.94 7.83
CA LEU A 665 -65.76 71.89 8.48
C LEU A 665 -66.35 73.29 8.74
N ILE A 666 -65.51 74.33 8.74
CA ILE A 666 -65.93 75.71 8.96
C ILE A 666 -65.76 76.51 7.66
N ASN A 667 -66.89 76.84 7.02
CA ASN A 667 -66.98 77.77 5.90
C ASN A 667 -67.77 79.01 6.35
N LEU A 668 -67.12 79.83 7.19
CA LEU A 668 -67.70 81.04 7.76
C LEU A 668 -66.63 82.13 7.75
N LEU A 669 -67.06 83.39 7.62
CA LEU A 669 -66.26 84.57 7.83
C LEU A 669 -66.98 85.47 8.82
N ILE A 670 -66.29 86.01 9.81
CA ILE A 670 -66.85 86.90 10.82
C ILE A 670 -65.99 88.17 10.83
N MET A 671 -66.65 89.31 10.67
CA MET A 671 -66.05 90.64 10.66
C MET A 671 -66.69 91.46 11.77
N ASP A 672 -65.98 91.63 12.90
CA ASP A 672 -66.45 92.41 14.04
C ASP A 672 -65.78 93.79 14.06
N GLU A 673 -66.54 94.82 13.68
CA GLU A 673 -66.07 96.21 13.49
C GLU A 673 -64.82 96.34 12.61
N ALA A 674 -64.72 95.48 11.59
CA ALA A 674 -63.53 95.35 10.77
C ALA A 674 -63.21 96.61 9.92
N PHE A 675 -64.15 97.55 9.81
CA PHE A 675 -64.08 98.72 8.93
C PHE A 675 -63.74 100.02 9.67
N LYS A 676 -63.47 99.96 10.99
CA LYS A 676 -63.15 101.13 11.80
C LYS A 676 -61.97 101.92 11.22
N GLY A 677 -62.14 103.22 11.01
CA GLY A 677 -61.12 104.11 10.45
C GLY A 677 -60.98 104.07 8.92
N LEU A 678 -61.83 103.34 8.20
CA LEU A 678 -61.90 103.37 6.74
C LEU A 678 -62.77 104.53 6.24
N SER A 679 -62.44 105.09 5.07
CA SER A 679 -63.31 106.04 4.38
C SER A 679 -64.50 105.35 3.71
N PRO A 680 -65.63 106.04 3.47
CA PRO A 680 -66.79 105.47 2.75
C PRO A 680 -66.44 104.76 1.44
N THR A 681 -65.52 105.33 0.65
CA THR A 681 -65.03 104.71 -0.59
C THR A 681 -64.27 103.41 -0.35
N SER A 682 -63.46 103.36 0.72
CA SER A 682 -62.71 102.16 1.09
C SER A 682 -63.64 101.07 1.60
N MET A 683 -64.65 101.43 2.40
CA MET A 683 -65.68 100.51 2.88
C MET A 683 -66.42 99.83 1.72
N LYS A 684 -66.88 100.62 0.73
CA LYS A 684 -67.55 100.08 -0.48
C LYS A 684 -66.68 99.10 -1.27
N ARG A 685 -65.38 99.37 -1.39
CA ARG A 685 -64.43 98.47 -2.09
C ARG A 685 -64.27 97.13 -1.38
N VAL A 686 -64.07 97.18 -0.06
CA VAL A 686 -63.95 95.96 0.76
C VAL A 686 -65.26 95.18 0.75
N LEU A 687 -66.41 95.86 0.90
CA LEU A 687 -67.72 95.23 0.85
C LEU A 687 -67.96 94.49 -0.48
N LYS A 688 -67.62 95.10 -1.62
CA LYS A 688 -67.73 94.46 -2.93
C LYS A 688 -66.91 93.17 -3.02
N VAL A 689 -65.72 93.16 -2.41
CA VAL A 689 -64.90 91.96 -2.33
C VAL A 689 -65.56 90.90 -1.44
N LEU A 690 -66.10 91.27 -0.28
CA LEU A 690 -66.81 90.33 0.60
C LEU A 690 -68.05 89.72 -0.08
N GLN A 691 -68.84 90.51 -0.79
CA GLN A 691 -70.02 90.06 -1.53
C GLN A 691 -69.67 89.13 -2.70
N ALA A 692 -68.50 89.30 -3.31
CA ALA A 692 -68.02 88.40 -4.36
C ALA A 692 -67.56 87.04 -3.82
N ARG A 693 -67.37 86.90 -2.50
CA ARG A 693 -67.01 85.62 -1.86
C ARG A 693 -68.26 84.76 -1.71
N LYS A 694 -68.09 83.46 -1.93
CA LYS A 694 -69.14 82.44 -1.71
C LYS A 694 -69.20 81.93 -0.26
N THR A 695 -68.45 82.55 0.65
CA THR A 695 -68.37 82.16 2.07
C THR A 695 -69.40 82.96 2.86
N PRO A 696 -70.31 82.30 3.61
CA PRO A 696 -71.19 82.96 4.58
C PRO A 696 -70.39 83.92 5.46
N THR A 697 -70.80 85.19 5.51
CA THR A 697 -70.06 86.26 6.16
C THR A 697 -70.97 86.99 7.14
N LEU A 698 -70.66 86.92 8.44
CA LEU A 698 -71.28 87.74 9.47
C LEU A 698 -70.53 89.06 9.60
N LEU A 699 -71.24 90.17 9.41
CA LEU A 699 -70.69 91.51 9.49
C LEU A 699 -71.36 92.27 10.64
N ILE A 700 -70.63 92.51 11.73
CA ILE A 700 -71.06 93.38 12.82
C ILE A 700 -70.54 94.78 12.51
N GLU A 701 -71.45 95.67 12.09
CA GLU A 701 -71.09 97.01 11.67
C GLU A 701 -72.27 97.98 11.84
N HIS A 702 -71.98 99.16 12.38
CA HIS A 702 -72.97 100.17 12.72
C HIS A 702 -73.22 101.17 11.60
N ASN A 703 -72.24 101.39 10.74
CA ASN A 703 -72.31 102.41 9.71
C ASN A 703 -73.51 102.19 8.75
N GLU A 704 -74.31 103.25 8.54
CA GLU A 704 -75.51 103.20 7.71
C GLU A 704 -75.24 102.85 6.24
N ILE A 705 -74.02 103.10 5.74
CA ILE A 705 -73.59 102.81 4.36
C ILE A 705 -73.84 101.33 3.99
N PHE A 706 -73.74 100.42 4.96
CA PHE A 706 -73.96 98.98 4.74
C PHE A 706 -75.43 98.59 4.64
N GLY A 707 -76.36 99.43 5.11
CA GLY A 707 -77.78 99.11 5.17
C GLY A 707 -78.47 99.10 3.81
N SER A 708 -77.99 99.89 2.86
CA SER A 708 -78.49 99.91 1.48
C SER A 708 -77.81 98.87 0.58
N ALA A 709 -76.73 98.24 1.03
CA ALA A 709 -75.89 97.37 0.23
C ALA A 709 -75.96 95.89 0.63
N ILE A 710 -76.54 95.55 1.79
CA ILE A 710 -76.63 94.18 2.30
C ILE A 710 -78.10 93.83 2.53
N ASP A 711 -78.58 92.80 1.85
CA ASP A 711 -80.00 92.41 1.87
C ASP A 711 -80.41 91.64 3.14
N GLN A 712 -79.47 90.94 3.78
CA GLN A 712 -79.73 90.13 4.97
C GLN A 712 -79.28 90.84 6.24
N THR A 713 -80.20 91.04 7.19
CA THR A 713 -79.88 91.64 8.50
C THR A 713 -80.46 90.79 9.64
N ILE A 714 -79.66 90.57 10.69
CA ILE A 714 -80.06 90.01 11.97
C ILE A 714 -80.10 91.16 12.97
N ASN A 715 -81.23 91.35 13.66
CA ASN A 715 -81.41 92.42 14.64
C ASN A 715 -81.33 91.86 16.06
N VAL A 716 -80.55 92.52 16.91
CA VAL A 716 -80.35 92.17 18.32
C VAL A 716 -80.90 93.28 19.20
N GLU A 717 -81.85 92.98 20.07
CA GLU A 717 -82.32 93.92 21.09
C GLU A 717 -81.78 93.51 22.46
N TYR A 718 -81.35 94.49 23.25
CA TYR A 718 -81.02 94.29 24.66
C TYR A 718 -81.96 95.11 25.53
N ARG A 719 -82.68 94.41 26.43
CA ARG A 719 -83.67 94.95 27.37
C ARG A 719 -83.60 94.17 28.67
N ASP A 720 -83.73 94.85 29.79
CA ASP A 720 -83.82 94.26 31.14
C ASP A 720 -82.67 93.27 31.41
N GLY A 721 -81.45 93.65 31.04
CA GLY A 721 -80.26 92.81 31.25
C GLY A 721 -80.18 91.56 30.36
N THR A 722 -80.95 91.48 29.27
CA THR A 722 -81.02 90.29 28.39
C THR A 722 -81.05 90.67 26.91
N ALA A 723 -80.19 90.03 26.11
CA ALA A 723 -80.19 90.13 24.65
C ALA A 723 -81.14 89.12 24.00
N ARG A 724 -81.81 89.52 22.90
CA ARG A 724 -82.66 88.69 22.06
C ARG A 724 -82.43 88.99 20.58
N VAL A 725 -82.44 87.96 19.75
CA VAL A 725 -82.48 88.09 18.28
C VAL A 725 -83.94 88.15 17.86
N ILE A 726 -84.32 89.15 17.05
CA ILE A 726 -85.70 89.39 16.57
C ILE A 726 -85.86 89.15 15.07
#